data_AF-A0A0W0GF25-F1
#
_entry.id   AF-A0A0W0GF25-F1
#
_cell.length_a   1.000
_cell.length_b   1.000
_cell.length_c   1.000
_cell.angle_alpha   90.00
_cell.angle_beta   90.00
_cell.angle_gamma   90.00
#
_symmetry.space_group_name_H-M   'P 1'
#
loop_
_entity.id
_entity.type
_entity.pdbx_description
1 polymer ?
#
loop_
_entity_poly.entity_id
_entity_poly.type
_entity_poly.pdbx_seq_one_letter_code
_entity_poly.pdbx_strand_id
1 'polypeptide(L)'
;MSVKNVDFRPILREVVFHWTNLLNSPTKKLYMSFIVTGTGVTVKHLTEAVGSASFKHPSHIFFESSATGAFDSREEQESYVAQYVPPEVLNTDLGRKLMDRMWYWLRGRYRFTASFLTCLIENCYYKPHQLLDWFISRTAEFEVLDYDPASITETTFPFSSPVDHIKSAPPADWKHLKGNDKSEFRSIVLKAVYEDTLKSVVSSLPGEDGASLLQFGFARIPSYQSTIQMDERLMLLSCLKWTNPNTACPSFYKYIADSVEIHNATDPTNGFEHYLSYYFAMAFSEFTPLCKIFDFLDDEHPLSERRAKLVALKSYVRPSTNTVYYEEGVTKVSTKDKTRGHILGCASSLGRAHDRKDPRGDFERWLRFDYSEPFYFPDNSAAGDIMFVLKLESTGNAPTSYIWVAVQSKLHQGKPALPDVPHNIKGYTDRNLLYLEPRTISSAIDTTTPRRFSLYLDDENDSLDNSEPPNNDAAERKRKRNQILSAMEDLPNRATRTFAGHFSCLRVVACWPAIVDLKRSMQHKPNWQDPDRTDGHPLASLNREMFVNLTKTLSPTNLIDYEKKKRLHLLGEVHEIRLASGLQVREGEEPESQGDVLQSQASESGPEVDYAVQLDDQTTFESQHLYVNRSSSVSSSLVGTVSPMGIQSQNPGAWIKFRNSAPARDNAESRASSTRQN
;
A
#
# COMPACT_ATOMS: atom_id res chain seq x y z
N MET A 1 5.23 0.27 -49.90
CA MET A 1 5.97 -0.90 -49.39
C MET A 1 6.30 -0.66 -47.93
N SER A 2 5.58 -1.31 -47.02
CA SER A 2 5.99 -1.52 -45.63
C SER A 2 5.75 -2.99 -45.33
N VAL A 3 6.80 -3.78 -45.59
CA VAL A 3 6.89 -5.19 -45.24
C VAL A 3 7.65 -5.21 -43.94
N LYS A 4 6.97 -5.51 -42.82
CA LYS A 4 7.56 -5.99 -41.55
C LYS A 4 6.44 -6.27 -40.55
N ASN A 5 5.97 -7.52 -40.55
CA ASN A 5 5.47 -8.30 -39.40
C ASN A 5 4.65 -9.54 -39.83
N VAL A 6 5.03 -10.19 -40.94
CA VAL A 6 4.55 -11.55 -41.24
C VAL A 6 5.78 -12.43 -41.24
N ASP A 7 6.33 -12.74 -40.06
CA ASP A 7 7.40 -13.72 -39.97
C ASP A 7 7.39 -14.46 -38.62
N PHE A 8 7.45 -15.78 -38.75
CA PHE A 8 7.63 -16.83 -37.74
C PHE A 8 6.43 -17.24 -36.88
N ARG A 9 5.58 -18.15 -37.41
CA ARG A 9 5.30 -19.48 -36.77
C ARG A 9 4.82 -20.54 -37.80
N PRO A 10 5.65 -20.98 -38.77
CA PRO A 10 5.25 -22.01 -39.73
C PRO A 10 4.83 -23.33 -39.05
N ILE A 11 5.51 -23.71 -37.96
CA ILE A 11 5.20 -24.95 -37.23
C ILE A 11 3.83 -24.88 -36.54
N LEU A 12 3.51 -23.77 -35.86
CA LEU A 12 2.21 -23.65 -35.18
C LEU A 12 1.07 -23.72 -36.21
N ARG A 13 1.25 -23.08 -37.36
CA ARG A 13 0.28 -23.14 -38.46
C ARG A 13 0.04 -24.57 -38.91
N GLU A 14 1.10 -25.30 -39.24
CA GLU A 14 0.99 -26.69 -39.68
C GLU A 14 0.42 -27.60 -38.59
N VAL A 15 0.83 -27.44 -37.33
CA VAL A 15 0.28 -28.20 -36.20
C VAL A 15 -1.22 -27.94 -36.07
N VAL A 16 -1.64 -26.68 -35.96
CA VAL A 16 -3.06 -26.33 -35.80
C VAL A 16 -3.86 -26.80 -37.01
N PHE A 17 -3.36 -26.61 -38.23
CA PHE A 17 -4.01 -27.08 -39.46
C PHE A 17 -4.18 -28.60 -39.50
N HIS A 18 -3.10 -29.36 -39.25
CA HIS A 18 -3.15 -30.82 -39.25
C HIS A 18 -4.04 -31.38 -38.16
N TRP A 19 -3.96 -30.87 -36.93
CA TRP A 19 -4.83 -31.30 -35.84
C TRP A 19 -6.30 -30.99 -36.12
N THR A 20 -6.57 -29.81 -36.66
CA THR A 20 -7.94 -29.42 -37.06
C THR A 20 -8.49 -30.39 -38.12
N ASN A 21 -7.71 -30.72 -39.15
CA ASN A 21 -8.12 -31.65 -40.20
C ASN A 21 -8.25 -33.10 -39.71
N LEU A 22 -7.35 -33.55 -38.84
CA LEU A 22 -7.35 -34.91 -38.29
C LEU A 22 -8.58 -35.14 -37.41
N LEU A 23 -8.87 -34.19 -36.51
CA LEU A 23 -10.00 -34.28 -35.57
C LEU A 23 -11.36 -34.13 -36.27
N ASN A 24 -11.40 -33.42 -37.42
CA ASN A 24 -12.61 -33.24 -38.23
C ASN A 24 -12.73 -34.26 -39.38
N SER A 25 -11.89 -35.30 -39.41
CA SER A 25 -11.96 -36.30 -40.47
C SER A 25 -13.33 -36.99 -40.47
N PRO A 26 -14.09 -36.97 -41.59
CA PRO A 26 -15.45 -37.51 -41.66
C PRO A 26 -15.53 -39.03 -41.41
N THR A 27 -14.38 -39.71 -41.38
CA THR A 27 -14.26 -41.14 -41.12
C THR A 27 -14.36 -41.51 -39.63
N LYS A 28 -14.25 -40.54 -38.70
CA LYS A 28 -14.48 -40.74 -37.27
C LYS A 28 -15.19 -39.51 -36.69
N LYS A 29 -16.45 -39.65 -36.29
CA LYS A 29 -17.19 -38.62 -35.51
C LYS A 29 -16.59 -38.50 -34.11
N LEU A 30 -15.39 -37.96 -33.99
CA LEU A 30 -14.78 -37.63 -32.72
C LEU A 30 -15.18 -36.19 -32.41
N TYR A 31 -16.07 -36.02 -31.43
CA TYR A 31 -16.39 -34.70 -30.87
C TYR A 31 -15.24 -34.27 -29.96
N MET A 32 -14.10 -33.95 -30.57
CA MET A 32 -12.88 -33.57 -29.88
C MET A 32 -12.62 -32.08 -30.10
N SER A 33 -12.49 -31.35 -29.00
CA SER A 33 -11.98 -29.99 -28.99
C SER A 33 -10.52 -30.03 -28.54
N PHE A 34 -9.67 -29.20 -29.15
CA PHE A 34 -8.31 -29.00 -28.68
C PHE A 34 -8.12 -27.55 -28.25
N ILE A 35 -7.38 -27.37 -27.16
CA ILE A 35 -7.11 -26.05 -26.58
C ILE A 35 -5.70 -25.65 -27.01
N VAL A 36 -5.57 -24.49 -27.65
CA VAL A 36 -4.27 -23.88 -27.94
C VAL A 36 -3.98 -22.89 -26.82
N THR A 37 -2.93 -23.11 -26.04
CA THR A 37 -2.53 -22.24 -24.94
C THR A 37 -1.23 -21.49 -25.26
N GLY A 38 -1.17 -20.20 -24.92
CA GLY A 38 0.04 -19.40 -25.07
C GLY A 38 -0.21 -17.89 -25.08
N THR A 39 0.75 -17.13 -24.56
CA THR A 39 0.70 -15.66 -24.42
C THR A 39 0.99 -14.88 -25.71
N GLY A 40 1.39 -15.57 -26.79
CA GLY A 40 1.79 -14.94 -28.06
C GLY A 40 0.96 -15.37 -29.28
N VAL A 41 -0.18 -16.01 -29.07
CA VAL A 41 -1.02 -16.57 -30.14
C VAL A 41 -2.42 -15.99 -30.01
N THR A 42 -2.83 -15.17 -30.98
CA THR A 42 -4.18 -14.60 -31.03
C THR A 42 -5.11 -15.51 -31.83
N VAL A 43 -6.42 -15.40 -31.61
CA VAL A 43 -7.43 -16.05 -32.46
C VAL A 43 -7.24 -15.66 -33.92
N LYS A 44 -6.82 -14.41 -34.19
CA LYS A 44 -6.47 -13.95 -35.54
C LYS A 44 -5.34 -14.78 -36.15
N HIS A 45 -4.24 -15.00 -35.41
CA HIS A 45 -3.14 -15.84 -35.89
C HIS A 45 -3.59 -17.29 -36.18
N LEU A 46 -4.48 -17.86 -35.37
CA LEU A 46 -5.02 -19.21 -35.59
C LEU A 46 -5.98 -19.26 -36.78
N THR A 47 -6.81 -18.25 -36.93
CA THR A 47 -7.76 -18.12 -38.04
C THR A 47 -7.04 -17.92 -39.35
N GLU A 48 -5.98 -17.09 -39.38
CA GLU A 48 -5.11 -16.91 -40.54
C GLU A 48 -4.29 -18.17 -40.84
N ALA A 49 -3.86 -18.90 -39.82
CA ALA A 49 -3.14 -20.16 -39.98
C ALA A 49 -4.00 -21.23 -40.70
N VAL A 50 -5.27 -21.37 -40.29
CA VAL A 50 -6.22 -22.32 -40.86
C VAL A 50 -6.89 -21.79 -42.14
N GLY A 51 -6.99 -20.48 -42.28
CA GLY A 51 -7.48 -19.80 -43.48
C GLY A 51 -6.49 -19.90 -44.62
N SER A 52 -6.61 -20.91 -45.48
CA SER A 52 -5.81 -20.94 -46.70
C SER A 52 -6.29 -19.88 -47.71
N ALA A 53 -5.38 -19.40 -48.57
CA ALA A 53 -5.71 -18.49 -49.68
C ALA A 53 -6.60 -19.14 -50.76
N SER A 54 -6.81 -20.47 -50.72
CA SER A 54 -7.46 -21.24 -51.79
C SER A 54 -8.69 -22.02 -51.34
N PHE A 55 -8.88 -22.21 -50.04
CA PHE A 55 -10.01 -22.93 -49.45
C PHE A 55 -10.34 -22.29 -48.09
N LYS A 56 -11.36 -21.42 -48.08
CA LYS A 56 -11.98 -20.91 -46.85
C LYS A 56 -12.96 -21.98 -46.38
N HIS A 57 -12.53 -22.89 -45.51
CA HIS A 57 -13.48 -23.80 -44.86
C HIS A 57 -14.23 -22.99 -43.79
N PRO A 58 -15.53 -22.64 -43.95
CA PRO A 58 -16.23 -21.68 -43.08
C PRO A 58 -16.54 -22.23 -41.68
N SER A 59 -16.16 -23.47 -41.39
CA SER A 59 -16.65 -24.24 -40.25
C SER A 59 -15.77 -24.15 -39.00
N HIS A 60 -14.62 -23.49 -39.05
CA HIS A 60 -13.67 -23.47 -37.93
C HIS A 60 -13.76 -22.13 -37.19
N ILE A 61 -14.33 -22.19 -35.98
CA ILE A 61 -14.44 -21.04 -35.09
C ILE A 61 -13.49 -21.28 -33.93
N PHE A 62 -12.44 -20.47 -33.84
CA PHE A 62 -11.62 -20.39 -32.64
C PHE A 62 -12.26 -19.38 -31.69
N PHE A 63 -12.43 -19.78 -30.44
CA PHE A 63 -12.87 -18.88 -29.37
C PHE A 63 -11.66 -18.48 -28.53
N GLU A 64 -11.56 -17.19 -28.22
CA GLU A 64 -10.57 -16.71 -27.27
C GLU A 64 -11.09 -16.96 -25.85
N SER A 65 -10.23 -17.52 -25.00
CA SER A 65 -10.49 -17.63 -23.57
C SER A 65 -9.25 -17.17 -22.80
N SER A 66 -9.43 -16.12 -22.01
CA SER A 66 -8.46 -15.62 -21.04
C SER A 66 -8.64 -16.22 -19.65
N ALA A 67 -9.74 -16.98 -19.44
CA ALA A 67 -10.06 -17.68 -18.20
C ALA A 67 -9.21 -18.96 -18.05
N THR A 68 -7.91 -18.77 -17.82
CA THR A 68 -6.95 -19.86 -17.61
C THR A 68 -6.99 -20.45 -16.20
N GLY A 69 -7.83 -19.88 -15.33
CA GLY A 69 -7.99 -20.27 -13.93
C GLY A 69 -6.90 -19.71 -13.02
N ALA A 70 -7.26 -19.48 -11.77
CA ALA A 70 -6.41 -18.97 -10.72
C ALA A 70 -7.00 -19.35 -9.36
N PHE A 71 -6.22 -19.19 -8.30
CA PHE A 71 -6.75 -19.18 -6.94
C PHE A 71 -7.25 -17.78 -6.61
N ASP A 72 -8.55 -17.56 -6.79
CA ASP A 72 -9.23 -16.29 -6.51
C ASP A 72 -9.70 -16.18 -5.06
N SER A 73 -9.86 -17.32 -4.39
CA SER A 73 -10.15 -17.40 -2.96
C SER A 73 -9.16 -18.28 -2.21
N ARG A 74 -9.05 -18.01 -0.91
CA ARG A 74 -8.21 -18.80 0.00
C ARG A 74 -8.68 -20.25 0.05
N GLU A 75 -9.99 -20.43 0.05
CA GLU A 75 -10.67 -21.72 0.14
C GLU A 75 -10.39 -22.60 -1.09
N GLU A 76 -10.36 -22.00 -2.29
CA GLU A 76 -9.97 -22.70 -3.52
C GLU A 76 -8.52 -23.17 -3.47
N GLN A 77 -7.59 -22.32 -3.02
CA GLN A 77 -6.18 -22.71 -2.90
C GLN A 77 -6.00 -23.80 -1.83
N GLU A 78 -6.64 -23.67 -0.68
CA GLU A 78 -6.58 -24.66 0.39
C GLU A 78 -7.15 -26.01 -0.06
N SER A 79 -8.28 -26.01 -0.76
CA SER A 79 -8.88 -27.21 -1.34
C SER A 79 -7.95 -27.91 -2.35
N TYR A 80 -7.23 -27.14 -3.16
CA TYR A 80 -6.23 -27.69 -4.06
C TYR A 80 -5.03 -28.27 -3.30
N VAL A 81 -4.50 -27.54 -2.32
CA VAL A 81 -3.37 -27.97 -1.48
C VAL A 81 -3.69 -29.26 -0.70
N ALA A 82 -4.92 -29.39 -0.19
CA ALA A 82 -5.38 -30.56 0.55
C ALA A 82 -5.40 -31.86 -0.26
N GLN A 83 -5.34 -31.79 -1.60
CA GLN A 83 -5.21 -32.98 -2.44
C GLN A 83 -3.80 -33.59 -2.40
N TYR A 84 -2.81 -32.78 -1.99
CA TYR A 84 -1.38 -33.14 -2.04
C TYR A 84 -0.71 -33.12 -0.67
N VAL A 85 -1.28 -32.44 0.32
CA VAL A 85 -0.72 -32.35 1.67
C VAL A 85 -1.64 -33.10 2.64
N PRO A 86 -1.14 -34.09 3.38
CA PRO A 86 -1.96 -34.87 4.30
C PRO A 86 -2.64 -33.99 5.37
N PRO A 87 -3.88 -34.30 5.77
CA PRO A 87 -4.57 -33.59 6.85
C PRO A 87 -3.80 -33.56 8.17
N GLU A 88 -2.98 -34.59 8.43
CA GLU A 88 -2.11 -34.71 9.61
C GLU A 88 -1.03 -33.63 9.64
N VAL A 89 -0.67 -33.06 8.48
CA VAL A 89 0.24 -31.91 8.37
C VAL A 89 -0.58 -30.63 8.36
N LEU A 90 -1.61 -30.52 7.49
CA LEU A 90 -2.38 -29.29 7.30
C LEU A 90 -3.14 -28.82 8.55
N ASN A 91 -3.60 -29.75 9.40
CA ASN A 91 -4.36 -29.39 10.61
C ASN A 91 -3.48 -29.04 11.81
N THR A 92 -2.16 -29.09 11.66
CA THR A 92 -1.23 -28.62 12.70
C THR A 92 -1.07 -27.10 12.65
N ASP A 93 -0.56 -26.52 13.73
CA ASP A 93 -0.19 -25.10 13.77
C ASP A 93 0.80 -24.74 12.64
N LEU A 94 1.75 -25.65 12.36
CA LEU A 94 2.74 -25.53 11.29
C LEU A 94 2.10 -25.54 9.90
N GLY A 95 1.17 -26.46 9.64
CA GLY A 95 0.47 -26.59 8.37
C GLY A 95 -0.50 -25.44 8.10
N ARG A 96 -1.26 -25.00 9.11
CA ARG A 96 -2.17 -23.84 8.99
C ARG A 96 -1.39 -22.56 8.69
N LYS A 97 -0.28 -22.36 9.39
CA LYS A 97 0.62 -21.24 9.11
C LYS A 97 1.21 -21.32 7.71
N LEU A 98 1.60 -22.51 7.24
CA LEU A 98 2.12 -22.69 5.89
C LEU A 98 1.06 -22.30 4.86
N MET A 99 -0.19 -22.71 5.07
CA MET A 99 -1.30 -22.35 4.20
C MET A 99 -1.54 -20.83 4.17
N ASP A 100 -1.44 -20.14 5.31
CA ASP A 100 -1.52 -18.66 5.34
C ASP A 100 -0.44 -18.01 4.48
N ARG A 101 0.80 -18.51 4.59
CA ARG A 101 1.93 -17.99 3.80
C ARG A 101 1.79 -18.34 2.32
N MET A 102 1.34 -19.54 1.98
CA MET A 102 1.07 -19.95 0.60
C MET A 102 -0.03 -19.11 -0.04
N TRP A 103 -1.09 -18.78 0.69
CA TRP A 103 -2.11 -17.84 0.22
C TRP A 103 -1.55 -16.45 0.00
N TYR A 104 -0.73 -15.98 0.92
CA TYR A 104 -0.16 -14.65 0.80
C TYR A 104 0.80 -14.51 -0.38
N TRP A 105 1.73 -15.47 -0.53
CA TRP A 105 2.82 -15.40 -1.50
C TRP A 105 2.48 -16.01 -2.85
N LEU A 106 1.73 -17.11 -2.89
CA LEU A 106 1.58 -17.98 -4.07
C LEU A 106 0.19 -17.90 -4.73
N ARG A 107 -0.69 -17.00 -4.28
CA ARG A 107 -2.01 -16.76 -4.89
C ARG A 107 -1.91 -16.26 -6.34
N GLY A 108 -3.04 -16.30 -7.04
CA GLY A 108 -3.14 -15.99 -8.47
C GLY A 108 -3.06 -17.26 -9.31
N ARG A 109 -2.40 -17.21 -10.47
CA ARG A 109 -2.30 -18.37 -11.38
C ARG A 109 -1.69 -19.59 -10.67
N TYR A 110 -2.23 -20.77 -10.97
CA TYR A 110 -1.89 -22.04 -10.31
C TYR A 110 -0.39 -22.39 -10.28
N ARG A 111 0.39 -21.86 -11.24
CA ARG A 111 1.81 -22.18 -11.44
C ARG A 111 2.68 -22.08 -10.17
N PHE A 112 2.50 -21.06 -9.33
CA PHE A 112 3.37 -20.86 -8.17
C PHE A 112 3.05 -21.86 -7.05
N THR A 113 1.77 -22.01 -6.74
CA THR A 113 1.31 -22.99 -5.74
C THR A 113 1.66 -24.41 -6.18
N ALA A 114 1.39 -24.78 -7.44
CA ALA A 114 1.70 -26.11 -7.97
C ALA A 114 3.22 -26.38 -7.95
N SER A 115 4.05 -25.43 -8.39
CA SER A 115 5.52 -25.58 -8.36
C SER A 115 6.05 -25.73 -6.94
N PHE A 116 5.51 -24.96 -5.98
CA PHE A 116 5.90 -25.09 -4.59
C PHE A 116 5.46 -26.43 -3.99
N LEU A 117 4.25 -26.92 -4.31
CA LEU A 117 3.79 -28.24 -3.88
C LEU A 117 4.69 -29.36 -4.41
N THR A 118 5.15 -29.28 -5.66
CA THR A 118 6.16 -30.21 -6.18
C THR A 118 7.41 -30.20 -5.31
N CYS A 119 7.94 -29.01 -4.98
CA CYS A 119 9.09 -28.88 -4.09
C CYS A 119 8.82 -29.46 -2.70
N LEU A 120 7.62 -29.22 -2.16
CA LEU A 120 7.20 -29.68 -0.84
C LEU A 120 7.12 -31.22 -0.76
N ILE A 121 6.54 -31.85 -1.79
CA ILE A 121 6.44 -33.31 -1.91
C ILE A 121 7.83 -33.93 -2.07
N GLU A 122 8.66 -33.38 -2.97
CA GLU A 122 10.03 -33.85 -3.19
C GLU A 122 10.91 -33.68 -1.93
N ASN A 123 10.66 -32.64 -1.12
CA ASN A 123 11.32 -32.43 0.17
C ASN A 123 10.67 -33.21 1.32
N CYS A 124 9.67 -34.05 1.06
CA CYS A 124 8.95 -34.82 2.08
C CYS A 124 8.44 -33.95 3.25
N TYR A 125 7.97 -32.74 2.96
CA TYR A 125 7.48 -31.76 3.95
C TYR A 125 8.52 -31.35 5.01
N TYR A 126 9.81 -31.55 4.77
CA TYR A 126 10.86 -31.11 5.68
C TYR A 126 10.98 -29.58 5.67
N LYS A 127 10.96 -28.95 6.86
CA LYS A 127 11.13 -27.50 7.05
C LYS A 127 10.38 -26.64 6.00
N PRO A 128 9.05 -26.77 5.91
CA PRO A 128 8.30 -26.22 4.78
C PRO A 128 8.31 -24.70 4.72
N HIS A 129 8.50 -23.99 5.84
CA HIS A 129 8.62 -22.54 5.86
C HIS A 129 9.96 -22.08 5.30
N GLN A 130 11.07 -22.73 5.72
CA GLN A 130 12.39 -22.46 5.13
C GLN A 130 12.43 -22.82 3.65
N LEU A 131 11.74 -23.89 3.24
CA LEU A 131 11.59 -24.26 1.85
C LEU A 131 10.84 -23.18 1.05
N LEU A 132 9.77 -22.61 1.62
CA LEU A 132 9.01 -21.52 1.03
C LEU A 132 9.87 -20.24 0.91
N ASP A 133 10.64 -19.89 1.94
CA ASP A 133 11.58 -18.76 1.90
C ASP A 133 12.56 -18.91 0.73
N TRP A 134 13.12 -20.12 0.58
CA TRP A 134 14.01 -20.47 -0.51
C TRP A 134 13.34 -20.39 -1.88
N PHE A 135 12.12 -20.93 -2.00
CA PHE A 135 11.35 -20.88 -3.23
C PHE A 135 11.07 -19.44 -3.68
N ILE A 136 10.67 -18.58 -2.73
CA ILE A 136 10.40 -17.16 -2.99
C ILE A 136 11.69 -16.44 -3.34
N SER A 137 12.76 -16.65 -2.57
CA SER A 137 14.08 -16.06 -2.84
C SER A 137 14.59 -16.42 -4.22
N ARG A 138 14.38 -17.68 -4.66
CA ARG A 138 14.80 -18.12 -5.99
C ARG A 138 13.94 -17.55 -7.12
N THR A 139 12.63 -17.44 -6.90
CA THR A 139 11.66 -17.03 -7.92
C THR A 139 11.61 -15.50 -8.09
N ALA A 140 11.71 -14.76 -6.98
CA ALA A 140 11.56 -13.30 -6.96
C ALA A 140 12.86 -12.55 -6.65
N GLU A 141 13.96 -13.24 -6.33
CA GLU A 141 15.23 -12.63 -5.89
C GLU A 141 15.06 -11.68 -4.71
N PHE A 142 14.14 -12.06 -3.82
CA PHE A 142 13.64 -11.21 -2.73
C PHE A 142 13.74 -11.94 -1.38
N GLU A 143 14.15 -11.23 -0.33
CA GLU A 143 14.24 -11.78 1.03
C GLU A 143 12.89 -11.63 1.73
N VAL A 144 12.29 -12.75 2.12
CA VAL A 144 11.00 -12.76 2.82
C VAL A 144 11.25 -12.64 4.32
N LEU A 145 10.52 -11.74 4.97
CA LEU A 145 10.70 -11.38 6.37
C LEU A 145 9.36 -11.36 7.13
N ASP A 146 8.46 -12.26 6.75
CA ASP A 146 7.09 -12.41 7.28
C ASP A 146 6.96 -13.50 8.35
N TYR A 147 8.04 -14.24 8.60
CA TYR A 147 8.05 -15.44 9.45
C TYR A 147 9.26 -15.45 10.37
N ASP A 148 9.02 -15.77 11.64
CA ASP A 148 10.08 -16.03 12.63
C ASP A 148 10.29 -17.55 12.77
N PRO A 149 11.46 -18.09 12.38
CA PRO A 149 11.78 -19.51 12.55
C PRO A 149 11.72 -20.00 14.00
N ALA A 150 11.78 -19.11 14.99
CA ALA A 150 11.62 -19.46 16.39
C ALA A 150 10.14 -19.60 16.83
N SER A 151 9.17 -19.10 16.05
CA SER A 151 7.75 -19.10 16.43
C SER A 151 7.11 -20.49 16.39
N ILE A 152 7.55 -21.33 15.45
CA ILE A 152 7.04 -22.69 15.25
C ILE A 152 8.23 -23.61 15.00
N THR A 153 8.41 -24.61 15.86
CA THR A 153 9.45 -25.62 15.69
C THR A 153 9.15 -26.49 14.48
N GLU A 154 10.01 -26.43 13.46
CA GLU A 154 9.96 -27.33 12.31
C GLU A 154 10.67 -28.66 12.61
N THR A 155 10.24 -29.72 11.92
CA THR A 155 10.87 -31.04 12.04
C THR A 155 12.36 -30.99 11.66
N THR A 156 13.19 -31.73 12.39
CA THR A 156 14.67 -31.71 12.27
C THR A 156 15.26 -32.91 11.53
N PHE A 157 14.44 -33.70 10.83
CA PHE A 157 14.89 -34.92 10.15
C PHE A 157 15.76 -34.59 8.91
N PRO A 158 17.02 -35.05 8.80
CA PRO A 158 17.97 -34.44 7.90
C PRO A 158 17.76 -34.89 6.44
N PHE A 159 17.46 -33.94 5.54
CA PHE A 159 17.86 -34.03 4.13
C PHE A 159 19.07 -33.14 3.88
N SER A 160 20.10 -33.70 3.26
CA SER A 160 21.43 -33.09 3.10
C SER A 160 21.54 -32.14 1.90
N SER A 161 20.50 -31.98 1.08
CA SER A 161 20.53 -31.05 -0.05
C SER A 161 19.14 -30.47 -0.34
N PRO A 162 19.04 -29.18 -0.70
CA PRO A 162 17.83 -28.62 -1.26
C PRO A 162 17.44 -29.31 -2.56
N VAL A 163 16.13 -29.42 -2.78
CA VAL A 163 15.47 -30.09 -3.89
C VAL A 163 15.90 -29.51 -5.25
N ASP A 164 16.21 -30.37 -6.22
CA ASP A 164 16.69 -29.96 -7.54
C ASP A 164 15.66 -29.17 -8.35
N HIS A 165 14.35 -29.41 -8.15
CA HIS A 165 13.29 -28.71 -8.89
C HIS A 165 13.25 -27.21 -8.58
N ILE A 166 13.61 -26.78 -7.36
CA ILE A 166 13.77 -25.37 -7.01
C ILE A 166 14.85 -24.70 -7.87
N LYS A 167 15.90 -25.44 -8.24
CA LYS A 167 16.97 -24.94 -9.12
C LYS A 167 16.48 -24.74 -10.56
N SER A 168 15.42 -25.45 -10.96
CA SER A 168 14.86 -25.44 -12.31
C SER A 168 13.74 -24.41 -12.54
N ALA A 169 13.23 -23.77 -11.47
CA ALA A 169 12.22 -22.72 -11.58
C ALA A 169 12.76 -21.59 -12.49
N PRO A 170 12.13 -21.33 -13.66
CA PRO A 170 12.65 -20.35 -14.60
C PRO A 170 12.52 -18.95 -13.97
N PRO A 171 13.60 -18.15 -13.99
CA PRO A 171 13.52 -16.77 -13.53
C PRO A 171 12.55 -15.98 -14.41
N ALA A 172 11.98 -14.90 -13.86
CA ALA A 172 11.12 -14.01 -14.62
C ALA A 172 11.89 -13.41 -15.83
N ASP A 173 11.30 -13.50 -17.02
CA ASP A 173 11.91 -12.98 -18.25
C ASP A 173 11.43 -11.55 -18.54
N TRP A 174 12.31 -10.58 -18.26
CA TRP A 174 12.03 -9.16 -18.46
C TRP A 174 12.37 -8.64 -19.86
N LYS A 175 12.66 -9.51 -20.85
CA LYS A 175 12.93 -9.08 -22.24
C LYS A 175 11.79 -8.25 -22.84
N HIS A 176 10.55 -8.51 -22.42
CA HIS A 176 9.38 -7.75 -22.86
C HIS A 176 9.33 -6.31 -22.32
N LEU A 177 10.13 -5.96 -21.30
CA LEU A 177 10.24 -4.60 -20.79
C LEU A 177 11.54 -3.88 -21.24
N LYS A 178 12.44 -4.61 -21.90
CA LYS A 178 13.70 -4.07 -22.44
C LYS A 178 13.48 -3.45 -23.82
N GLY A 179 14.15 -2.32 -24.05
CA GLY A 179 14.07 -1.54 -25.29
C GLY A 179 13.58 -0.11 -25.05
N ASN A 180 13.95 0.80 -25.95
CA ASN A 180 13.46 2.19 -25.93
C ASN A 180 12.04 2.29 -26.52
N ASP A 181 11.72 1.40 -27.47
CA ASP A 181 10.41 1.22 -28.11
C ASP A 181 9.30 0.77 -27.15
N LYS A 182 9.67 0.32 -25.95
CA LYS A 182 8.73 -0.19 -24.93
C LYS A 182 8.61 0.71 -23.71
N SER A 183 9.05 1.97 -23.81
CA SER A 183 9.08 2.89 -22.67
C SER A 183 7.70 3.12 -22.05
N GLU A 184 6.66 3.18 -22.87
CA GLU A 184 5.27 3.41 -22.44
C GLU A 184 4.66 2.17 -21.77
N PHE A 185 4.71 1.01 -22.42
CA PHE A 185 4.26 -0.24 -21.77
C PHE A 185 5.03 -0.51 -20.47
N ARG A 186 6.33 -0.22 -20.47
CA ARG A 186 7.14 -0.30 -19.25
C ARG A 186 6.64 0.66 -18.18
N SER A 187 6.35 1.93 -18.48
CA SER A 187 5.88 2.88 -17.46
C SER A 187 4.55 2.44 -16.84
N ILE A 188 3.64 1.84 -17.62
CA ILE A 188 2.37 1.27 -17.13
C ILE A 188 2.63 0.13 -16.14
N VAL A 189 3.46 -0.86 -16.51
CA VAL A 189 3.82 -1.99 -15.64
C VAL A 189 4.48 -1.48 -14.35
N LEU A 190 5.42 -0.56 -14.46
CA LEU A 190 6.14 -0.01 -13.31
C LEU A 190 5.21 0.76 -12.38
N LYS A 191 4.30 1.56 -12.92
CA LYS A 191 3.28 2.25 -12.12
C LYS A 191 2.46 1.25 -11.32
N ALA A 192 1.95 0.20 -11.95
CA ALA A 192 1.16 -0.83 -11.27
C ALA A 192 1.96 -1.56 -10.17
N VAL A 193 3.20 -1.94 -10.45
CA VAL A 193 4.10 -2.59 -9.47
C VAL A 193 4.39 -1.67 -8.29
N TYR A 194 4.64 -0.39 -8.54
CA TYR A 194 4.96 0.57 -7.49
C TYR A 194 3.73 0.93 -6.65
N GLU A 195 2.56 1.05 -7.27
CA GLU A 195 1.29 1.22 -6.55
C GLU A 195 0.96 0.01 -5.67
N ASP A 196 1.08 -1.23 -6.17
CA ASP A 196 0.88 -2.43 -5.36
C ASP A 196 1.88 -2.51 -4.20
N THR A 197 3.14 -2.17 -4.46
CA THR A 197 4.18 -2.14 -3.44
C THR A 197 3.86 -1.10 -2.36
N LEU A 198 3.28 0.05 -2.71
CA LEU A 198 2.95 1.11 -1.75
C LEU A 198 1.63 0.87 -1.02
N LYS A 199 0.63 0.29 -1.69
CA LYS A 199 -0.77 0.32 -1.24
C LYS A 199 -1.46 -1.03 -1.18
N SER A 200 -0.83 -2.09 -1.65
CA SER A 200 -1.44 -3.42 -1.84
C SER A 200 -2.67 -3.43 -2.75
N VAL A 201 -2.85 -2.36 -3.55
CA VAL A 201 -3.94 -2.16 -4.48
C VAL A 201 -3.36 -1.50 -5.73
N VAL A 202 -3.73 -2.03 -6.89
CA VAL A 202 -3.39 -1.45 -8.20
C VAL A 202 -4.57 -0.59 -8.65
N SER A 203 -4.33 0.67 -8.99
CA SER A 203 -5.37 1.55 -9.56
C SER A 203 -5.91 0.92 -10.85
N SER A 204 -7.20 1.13 -11.15
CA SER A 204 -7.86 0.52 -12.32
C SER A 204 -7.03 0.66 -13.59
N LEU A 205 -6.71 -0.48 -14.22
CA LEU A 205 -5.95 -0.53 -15.47
C LEU A 205 -6.87 -0.11 -16.64
N PRO A 206 -6.48 0.87 -17.48
CA PRO A 206 -7.25 1.24 -18.67
C PRO A 206 -7.45 0.06 -19.64
N GLY A 207 -8.53 0.11 -20.43
CA GLY A 207 -8.98 -1.00 -21.27
C GLY A 207 -7.96 -1.50 -22.30
N GLU A 208 -7.27 -0.60 -23.01
CA GLU A 208 -6.26 -0.99 -24.02
C GLU A 208 -4.96 -1.49 -23.38
N ASP A 209 -4.54 -0.87 -22.28
CA ASP A 209 -3.36 -1.27 -21.50
C ASP A 209 -3.54 -2.67 -20.89
N GLY A 210 -4.76 -2.98 -20.46
CA GLY A 210 -5.13 -4.26 -19.88
C GLY A 210 -4.91 -5.44 -20.81
N ALA A 211 -5.24 -5.31 -22.10
CA ALA A 211 -5.03 -6.38 -23.09
C ALA A 211 -3.54 -6.71 -23.25
N SER A 212 -2.68 -5.69 -23.28
CA SER A 212 -1.23 -5.87 -23.34
C SER A 212 -0.69 -6.53 -22.07
N LEU A 213 -1.17 -6.13 -20.89
CA LEU A 213 -0.78 -6.73 -19.61
C LEU A 213 -1.19 -8.20 -19.50
N LEU A 214 -2.36 -8.57 -20.02
CA LEU A 214 -2.79 -9.97 -20.14
C LEU A 214 -1.90 -10.74 -21.10
N GLN A 215 -1.64 -10.19 -22.29
CA GLN A 215 -0.82 -10.81 -23.31
C GLN A 215 0.60 -11.10 -22.80
N PHE A 216 1.22 -10.16 -22.09
CA PHE A 216 2.57 -10.36 -21.52
C PHE A 216 2.56 -11.09 -20.18
N GLY A 217 1.39 -11.50 -19.68
CA GLY A 217 1.25 -12.29 -18.47
C GLY A 217 1.57 -11.52 -17.18
N PHE A 218 1.41 -10.20 -17.17
CA PHE A 218 1.46 -9.36 -15.97
C PHE A 218 0.13 -9.31 -15.24
N ALA A 219 -0.97 -9.40 -15.99
CA ALA A 219 -2.32 -9.40 -15.47
C ALA A 219 -3.05 -10.70 -15.81
N ARG A 220 -4.22 -10.87 -15.17
CA ARG A 220 -5.15 -11.98 -15.39
C ARG A 220 -6.59 -11.49 -15.28
N ILE A 221 -7.52 -12.29 -15.78
CA ILE A 221 -8.96 -12.10 -15.55
C ILE A 221 -9.40 -13.18 -14.55
N PRO A 222 -9.90 -12.81 -13.36
CA PRO A 222 -10.44 -13.76 -12.39
C PRO A 222 -11.60 -14.56 -12.97
N SER A 223 -11.79 -15.80 -12.54
CA SER A 223 -12.78 -16.72 -13.13
C SER A 223 -14.23 -16.22 -13.05
N TYR A 224 -14.51 -15.30 -12.13
CA TYR A 224 -15.86 -14.76 -11.87
C TYR A 224 -15.99 -13.25 -12.15
N GLN A 225 -14.93 -12.58 -12.63
CA GLN A 225 -14.92 -11.14 -12.84
C GLN A 225 -14.59 -10.79 -14.30
N SER A 226 -15.12 -9.67 -14.77
CA SER A 226 -14.77 -9.08 -16.07
C SER A 226 -13.61 -8.10 -16.00
N THR A 227 -13.01 -7.91 -14.82
CA THR A 227 -11.96 -6.91 -14.57
C THR A 227 -10.58 -7.54 -14.58
N ILE A 228 -9.62 -6.83 -15.19
CA ILE A 228 -8.23 -7.23 -15.25
C ILE A 228 -7.56 -6.95 -13.91
N GLN A 229 -6.85 -7.93 -13.37
CA GLN A 229 -6.17 -7.85 -12.09
C GLN A 229 -4.67 -8.15 -12.21
N MET A 230 -3.87 -7.43 -11.42
CA MET A 230 -2.45 -7.68 -11.21
C MET A 230 -2.22 -7.99 -9.73
N ASP A 231 -2.35 -9.27 -9.34
CA ASP A 231 -2.33 -9.69 -7.93
C ASP A 231 -1.35 -10.84 -7.65
N GLU A 232 -0.48 -11.16 -8.62
CA GLU A 232 0.59 -12.14 -8.49
C GLU A 232 1.83 -11.55 -7.83
N ARG A 233 1.81 -11.56 -6.51
CA ARG A 233 2.82 -10.94 -5.65
C ARG A 233 4.27 -11.27 -6.01
N LEU A 234 4.58 -12.55 -6.31
CA LEU A 234 5.95 -12.93 -6.70
C LEU A 234 6.40 -12.28 -8.01
N MET A 235 5.50 -12.10 -8.98
CA MET A 235 5.83 -11.40 -10.22
C MET A 235 6.05 -9.92 -9.98
N LEU A 236 5.21 -9.29 -9.15
CA LEU A 236 5.33 -7.87 -8.83
C LEU A 236 6.63 -7.57 -8.08
N LEU A 237 6.99 -8.39 -7.09
CA LEU A 237 8.25 -8.27 -6.36
C LEU A 237 9.47 -8.54 -7.24
N SER A 238 9.41 -9.57 -8.09
CA SER A 238 10.48 -9.86 -9.05
C SER A 238 10.68 -8.67 -10.00
N CYS A 239 9.59 -8.02 -10.43
CA CYS A 239 9.66 -6.82 -11.26
C CYS A 239 10.28 -5.63 -10.50
N LEU A 240 9.85 -5.37 -9.26
CA LEU A 240 10.43 -4.34 -8.40
C LEU A 240 11.94 -4.54 -8.19
N LYS A 241 12.36 -5.79 -7.97
CA LYS A 241 13.77 -6.16 -7.80
C LYS A 241 14.57 -5.89 -9.08
N TRP A 242 14.01 -6.24 -10.24
CA TRP A 242 14.63 -6.02 -11.54
C TRP A 242 14.81 -4.52 -11.88
N THR A 243 13.88 -3.67 -11.46
CA THR A 243 13.86 -2.25 -11.86
C THR A 243 14.79 -1.38 -11.05
N ASN A 244 14.94 -1.65 -9.76
CA ASN A 244 15.76 -0.85 -8.85
C ASN A 244 17.22 -0.64 -9.31
N PRO A 245 17.96 -1.67 -9.79
CA PRO A 245 19.33 -1.45 -10.30
C PRO A 245 19.38 -0.98 -11.76
N ASN A 246 18.26 -0.95 -12.49
CA ASN A 246 18.24 -0.70 -13.93
C ASN A 246 18.08 0.80 -14.23
N THR A 247 19.16 1.44 -14.64
CA THR A 247 19.18 2.89 -14.95
C THR A 247 18.31 3.30 -16.14
N ALA A 248 17.86 2.34 -16.98
CA ALA A 248 16.93 2.61 -18.07
C ALA A 248 15.47 2.76 -17.59
N CYS A 249 15.20 2.48 -16.31
CA CYS A 249 13.88 2.54 -15.71
C CYS A 249 13.85 3.61 -14.62
N PRO A 250 12.72 4.30 -14.39
CA PRO A 250 12.55 5.08 -13.17
C PRO A 250 12.61 4.12 -11.97
N SER A 251 13.51 4.39 -11.02
CA SER A 251 13.58 3.64 -9.77
C SER A 251 12.31 3.83 -8.95
N PHE A 252 12.07 2.92 -7.99
CA PHE A 252 10.94 3.05 -7.06
C PHE A 252 10.96 4.40 -6.32
N TYR A 253 12.14 4.82 -5.84
CA TYR A 253 12.31 6.14 -5.22
C TYR A 253 11.99 7.27 -6.18
N LYS A 254 12.47 7.21 -7.44
CA LYS A 254 12.16 8.24 -8.44
C LYS A 254 10.66 8.39 -8.62
N TYR A 255 9.94 7.28 -8.75
CA TYR A 255 8.49 7.29 -8.89
C TYR A 255 7.80 7.96 -7.69
N ILE A 256 8.20 7.61 -6.46
CA ILE A 256 7.64 8.22 -5.24
C ILE A 256 7.94 9.72 -5.20
N ALA A 257 9.19 10.10 -5.47
CA ALA A 257 9.63 11.50 -5.42
C ALA A 257 8.95 12.37 -6.49
N ASP A 258 8.82 11.85 -7.72
CA ASP A 258 8.14 12.54 -8.81
C ASP A 258 6.61 12.64 -8.56
N SER A 259 6.07 11.77 -7.70
CA SER A 259 4.65 11.77 -7.33
C SER A 259 4.30 12.66 -6.14
N VAL A 260 5.27 13.28 -5.45
CA VAL A 260 5.04 14.01 -4.18
C VAL A 260 3.94 15.06 -4.28
N GLU A 261 3.82 15.75 -5.42
CA GLU A 261 2.82 16.80 -5.63
C GLU A 261 1.43 16.27 -6.01
N ILE A 262 1.34 14.99 -6.35
CA ILE A 262 0.08 14.37 -6.71
C ILE A 262 -0.75 14.24 -5.44
N HIS A 263 -1.78 15.06 -5.35
CA HIS A 263 -2.81 14.98 -4.33
C HIS A 263 -4.15 14.88 -5.02
N ASN A 264 -4.75 13.68 -5.01
CA ASN A 264 -6.09 13.50 -5.52
C ASN A 264 -7.06 13.47 -4.33
N ALA A 265 -8.02 14.38 -4.27
CA ALA A 265 -9.05 14.34 -3.24
C ALA A 265 -10.05 13.17 -3.44
N THR A 266 -10.19 12.70 -4.69
CA THR A 266 -11.18 11.69 -5.07
C THR A 266 -10.63 10.26 -5.03
N ASP A 267 -9.33 10.09 -5.21
CA ASP A 267 -8.59 8.82 -5.11
C ASP A 267 -7.65 8.91 -3.91
N PRO A 268 -7.55 7.92 -3.00
CA PRO A 268 -6.62 7.92 -1.86
C PRO A 268 -5.11 7.94 -2.26
N THR A 269 -4.76 8.46 -3.43
CA THR A 269 -3.40 8.75 -3.90
C THR A 269 -2.94 10.13 -3.45
N ASN A 270 -2.16 10.12 -2.37
CA ASN A 270 -1.37 11.27 -1.95
C ASN A 270 0.13 10.90 -1.97
N GLY A 271 0.85 11.46 -2.93
CA GLY A 271 2.26 11.13 -3.12
C GLY A 271 3.15 11.56 -1.95
N PHE A 272 2.79 12.61 -1.20
CA PHE A 272 3.57 13.02 -0.04
C PHE A 272 3.43 12.01 1.12
N GLU A 273 2.26 11.40 1.30
CA GLU A 273 2.06 10.30 2.26
C GLU A 273 2.91 9.08 1.90
N HIS A 274 2.98 8.73 0.61
CA HIS A 274 3.85 7.64 0.14
C HIS A 274 5.33 7.95 0.36
N TYR A 275 5.72 9.22 0.16
CA TYR A 275 7.08 9.67 0.42
C TYR A 275 7.44 9.56 1.91
N LEU A 276 6.55 9.99 2.79
CA LEU A 276 6.75 9.89 4.24
C LEU A 276 6.79 8.44 4.73
N SER A 277 5.90 7.57 4.26
CA SER A 277 5.95 6.14 4.63
C SER A 277 7.26 5.48 4.18
N TYR A 278 7.72 5.77 2.97
CA TYR A 278 9.04 5.33 2.50
C TYR A 278 10.19 5.89 3.34
N TYR A 279 10.13 7.18 3.72
CA TYR A 279 11.09 7.78 4.65
C TYR A 279 11.11 7.07 6.01
N PHE A 280 9.95 6.84 6.62
CA PHE A 280 9.85 6.15 7.90
C PHE A 280 10.35 4.70 7.81
N ALA A 281 10.09 4.02 6.69
CA ALA A 281 10.63 2.68 6.44
C ALA A 281 12.17 2.66 6.42
N MET A 282 12.81 3.69 5.84
CA MET A 282 14.26 3.84 5.91
C MET A 282 14.73 4.18 7.32
N ALA A 283 14.11 5.18 7.96
CA ALA A 283 14.49 5.70 9.27
C ALA A 283 14.40 4.65 10.39
N PHE A 284 13.38 3.80 10.32
CA PHE A 284 13.10 2.75 11.30
C PHE A 284 13.38 1.34 10.76
N SER A 285 14.21 1.22 9.72
CA SER A 285 14.70 -0.08 9.23
C SER A 285 15.50 -0.84 10.30
N GLU A 286 16.16 -0.09 11.18
CA GLU A 286 16.84 -0.57 12.38
C GLU A 286 16.34 0.19 13.61
N PHE A 287 16.76 -0.25 14.80
CA PHE A 287 16.44 0.42 16.05
C PHE A 287 17.05 1.82 16.12
N THR A 288 16.21 2.83 15.91
CA THR A 288 16.57 4.26 15.83
C THR A 288 15.90 5.05 16.96
N PRO A 289 16.63 5.92 17.68
CA PRO A 289 16.03 6.80 18.68
C PRO A 289 14.92 7.68 18.08
N LEU A 290 13.77 7.77 18.76
CA LEU A 290 12.63 8.55 18.27
C LEU A 290 12.95 10.05 18.14
N CYS A 291 13.75 10.61 19.06
CA CYS A 291 14.21 12.00 19.04
C CYS A 291 15.05 12.36 17.80
N LYS A 292 15.64 11.37 17.11
CA LYS A 292 16.33 11.63 15.84
C LYS A 292 15.38 11.88 14.69
N ILE A 293 14.19 11.29 14.75
CA ILE A 293 13.20 11.31 13.66
C ILE A 293 12.08 12.31 13.96
N PHE A 294 11.81 12.57 15.24
CA PHE A 294 10.72 13.42 15.69
C PHE A 294 11.20 14.45 16.72
N ASP A 295 10.73 15.69 16.57
CA ASP A 295 10.91 16.77 17.52
C ASP A 295 9.70 16.79 18.47
N PHE A 296 9.90 16.36 19.71
CA PHE A 296 8.82 16.26 20.69
C PHE A 296 8.39 17.65 21.18
N LEU A 297 7.11 17.79 21.51
CA LEU A 297 6.61 18.99 22.19
C LEU A 297 7.29 19.17 23.56
N ASP A 298 7.41 18.06 24.29
CA ASP A 298 8.14 17.95 25.56
C ASP A 298 9.49 17.25 25.29
N ASP A 299 10.58 18.02 25.33
CA ASP A 299 11.92 17.50 25.02
C ASP A 299 12.39 16.45 26.04
N GLU A 300 11.87 16.51 27.28
CA GLU A 300 12.21 15.58 28.37
C GLU A 300 11.30 14.34 28.38
N HIS A 301 10.40 14.20 27.40
CA HIS A 301 9.45 13.12 27.37
C HIS A 301 10.16 11.75 27.31
N PRO A 302 9.87 10.79 28.21
CA PRO A 302 10.63 9.52 28.31
C PRO A 302 10.70 8.68 27.03
N LEU A 303 9.71 8.84 26.15
CA LEU A 303 9.66 8.16 24.84
C LEU A 303 10.71 8.69 23.84
N SER A 304 11.19 9.92 23.98
CA SER A 304 12.06 10.58 23.00
C SER A 304 13.37 9.81 22.75
N GLU A 305 14.04 9.39 23.82
CA GLU A 305 15.31 8.65 23.74
C GLU A 305 15.15 7.15 23.44
N ARG A 306 13.91 6.65 23.35
CA ARG A 306 13.68 5.24 23.06
C ARG A 306 14.04 4.92 21.63
N ARG A 307 14.72 3.80 21.47
CA ARG A 307 15.01 3.23 20.15
C ARG A 307 13.82 2.41 19.69
N ALA A 308 13.42 2.64 18.44
CA ALA A 308 12.26 2.04 17.83
C ALA A 308 12.61 1.45 16.47
N LYS A 309 11.88 0.40 16.08
CA LYS A 309 12.00 -0.25 14.76
C LYS A 309 10.60 -0.44 14.17
N LEU A 310 10.48 -0.24 12.86
CA LEU A 310 9.23 -0.49 12.13
C LEU A 310 8.95 -1.99 12.09
N VAL A 311 7.73 -2.37 12.45
CA VAL A 311 7.26 -3.75 12.39
C VAL A 311 5.89 -3.80 11.73
N ALA A 312 5.63 -4.88 11.01
CA ALA A 312 4.29 -5.34 10.71
C ALA A 312 3.90 -6.36 11.77
N LEU A 313 2.66 -6.30 12.26
CA LEU A 313 2.14 -7.30 13.19
C LEU A 313 1.00 -8.02 12.49
N LYS A 314 1.02 -9.35 12.56
CA LYS A 314 -0.08 -10.19 12.08
C LYS A 314 -0.54 -11.15 13.16
N SER A 315 -1.84 -11.16 13.43
CA SER A 315 -2.45 -12.06 14.40
C SER A 315 -2.74 -13.42 13.76
N TYR A 316 -2.60 -14.46 14.57
CA TYR A 316 -2.87 -15.83 14.20
C TYR A 316 -3.56 -16.53 15.35
N VAL A 317 -4.59 -17.32 15.04
CA VAL A 317 -5.19 -18.23 16.02
C VAL A 317 -4.44 -19.54 15.93
N ARG A 318 -3.88 -20.01 17.05
CA ARG A 318 -3.26 -21.33 17.13
C ARG A 318 -4.35 -22.40 17.30
N PRO A 319 -4.59 -23.29 16.32
CA PRO A 319 -5.64 -24.31 16.44
C PRO A 319 -5.48 -25.20 17.68
N SER A 320 -4.26 -25.56 18.05
CA SER A 320 -3.99 -26.48 19.16
C SER A 320 -4.41 -25.94 20.53
N THR A 321 -4.34 -24.63 20.74
CA THR A 321 -4.61 -23.96 22.03
C THR A 321 -5.79 -23.00 21.98
N ASN A 322 -6.30 -22.70 20.77
CA ASN A 322 -7.25 -21.64 20.49
C ASN A 322 -6.82 -20.26 21.05
N THR A 323 -5.51 -20.01 21.11
CA THR A 323 -4.94 -18.74 21.58
C THR A 323 -4.50 -17.88 20.39
N VAL A 324 -4.70 -16.58 20.51
CA VAL A 324 -4.14 -15.60 19.57
C VAL A 324 -2.66 -15.40 19.87
N TYR A 325 -1.82 -15.48 18.85
CA TYR A 325 -0.43 -15.05 18.90
C TYR A 325 -0.16 -14.06 17.76
N TYR A 326 0.94 -13.32 17.89
CA TYR A 326 1.31 -12.29 16.92
C TYR A 326 2.67 -12.62 16.34
N GLU A 327 2.80 -12.48 15.04
CA GLU A 327 4.09 -12.53 14.36
C GLU A 327 4.52 -11.16 13.90
N GLU A 328 5.83 -10.94 14.03
CA GLU A 328 6.48 -9.73 13.59
C GLU A 328 7.05 -9.92 12.19
N GLY A 329 6.56 -9.10 11.27
CA GLY A 329 7.20 -8.87 9.99
C GLY A 329 8.11 -7.63 10.04
N VAL A 330 9.17 -7.62 9.25
CA VAL A 330 10.05 -6.43 9.13
C VAL A 330 10.25 -6.00 7.68
N THR A 331 10.48 -4.71 7.48
CA THR A 331 10.86 -4.14 6.18
C THR A 331 12.32 -3.72 6.24
N LYS A 332 13.16 -4.34 5.40
CA LYS A 332 14.57 -3.99 5.23
C LYS A 332 14.71 -3.08 4.03
N VAL A 333 15.17 -1.86 4.29
CA VAL A 333 15.59 -0.92 3.25
C VAL A 333 17.10 -0.78 3.32
N SER A 334 17.78 -0.86 2.19
CA SER A 334 19.24 -0.78 2.16
C SER A 334 19.73 0.61 2.58
N THR A 335 20.74 0.62 3.43
CA THR A 335 21.46 1.83 3.87
C THR A 335 22.78 2.04 3.12
N LYS A 336 23.20 1.08 2.29
CA LYS A 336 24.48 1.12 1.56
C LYS A 336 24.40 2.08 0.37
N ASP A 337 25.38 2.96 0.22
CA ASP A 337 25.39 4.06 -0.78
C ASP A 337 24.86 3.69 -2.17
N LYS A 338 25.37 2.61 -2.78
CA LYS A 338 24.98 2.18 -4.16
C LYS A 338 23.55 1.64 -4.29
N THR A 339 22.94 1.27 -3.18
CA THR A 339 21.61 0.64 -3.14
C THR A 339 20.71 1.36 -2.16
N ARG A 340 21.11 2.54 -1.68
CA ARG A 340 20.45 3.20 -0.56
C ARG A 340 19.01 3.49 -0.95
N GLY A 341 18.07 3.08 -0.09
CA GLY A 341 16.64 3.18 -0.37
C GLY A 341 16.04 1.98 -1.12
N HIS A 342 16.85 1.01 -1.59
CA HIS A 342 16.28 -0.19 -2.22
C HIS A 342 15.62 -1.05 -1.15
N ILE A 343 14.38 -1.47 -1.39
CA ILE A 343 13.71 -2.48 -0.56
C ILE A 343 14.44 -3.81 -0.79
N LEU A 344 15.10 -4.32 0.25
CA LEU A 344 15.85 -5.58 0.22
C LEU A 344 14.98 -6.77 0.61
N GLY A 345 14.04 -6.53 1.52
CA GLY A 345 13.11 -7.52 2.04
C GLY A 345 11.93 -6.83 2.72
N CYS A 346 10.80 -7.51 2.75
CA CYS A 346 9.59 -7.05 3.42
C CYS A 346 8.74 -8.25 3.85
N ALA A 347 7.93 -8.05 4.87
CA ALA A 347 6.90 -9.01 5.26
C ALA A 347 5.74 -9.07 4.26
N SER A 348 5.57 -8.00 3.48
CA SER A 348 4.33 -7.68 2.79
C SER A 348 4.53 -6.54 1.78
N SER A 349 3.50 -5.76 1.46
CA SER A 349 3.70 -4.51 0.71
C SER A 349 4.13 -3.46 1.72
N LEU A 350 4.70 -2.35 1.27
CA LEU A 350 5.07 -1.27 2.17
C LEU A 350 3.83 -0.74 2.90
N GLY A 351 2.70 -0.63 2.24
CA GLY A 351 1.48 -0.19 2.90
C GLY A 351 0.20 -0.72 2.29
N ARG A 352 -0.90 -0.36 2.94
CA ARG A 352 -2.27 -0.69 2.57
C ARG A 352 -3.11 0.58 2.49
N ALA A 353 -3.69 0.86 1.33
CA ALA A 353 -4.66 1.93 1.20
C ALA A 353 -6.04 1.46 1.64
N HIS A 354 -6.83 2.35 2.24
CA HIS A 354 -8.19 2.05 2.61
C HIS A 354 -9.04 1.63 1.40
N ASP A 355 -9.64 0.45 1.48
CA ASP A 355 -10.61 -0.01 0.48
C ASP A 355 -12.03 0.50 0.81
N ARG A 356 -12.48 1.52 0.09
CA ARG A 356 -13.85 2.08 0.21
C ARG A 356 -14.94 1.06 -0.12
N LYS A 357 -14.63 -0.01 -0.86
CA LYS A 357 -15.59 -1.06 -1.22
C LYS A 357 -15.75 -2.11 -0.13
N ASP A 358 -14.91 -2.11 0.90
CA ASP A 358 -15.01 -3.09 1.97
C ASP A 358 -16.01 -2.65 3.05
N PRO A 359 -17.18 -3.32 3.15
CA PRO A 359 -18.22 -2.94 4.10
C PRO A 359 -17.86 -3.29 5.56
N ARG A 360 -16.80 -4.08 5.78
CA ARG A 360 -16.44 -4.63 7.09
C ARG A 360 -15.38 -3.81 7.84
N GLY A 361 -14.99 -2.64 7.33
CA GLY A 361 -14.06 -1.74 8.01
C GLY A 361 -12.58 -2.18 7.90
N ASP A 362 -11.99 -2.01 6.72
CA ASP A 362 -10.60 -2.40 6.42
C ASP A 362 -9.57 -1.86 7.43
N PHE A 363 -9.80 -0.64 7.95
CA PHE A 363 -8.93 -0.01 8.93
C PHE A 363 -8.98 -0.71 10.30
N GLU A 364 -10.17 -1.12 10.74
CA GLU A 364 -10.31 -1.86 12.01
C GLU A 364 -9.62 -3.21 11.92
N ARG A 365 -9.80 -3.94 10.81
CA ARG A 365 -9.11 -5.21 10.58
C ARG A 365 -7.59 -5.06 10.57
N TRP A 366 -7.07 -3.96 10.01
CA TRP A 366 -5.65 -3.67 10.08
C TRP A 366 -5.18 -3.41 11.52
N LEU A 367 -5.92 -2.63 12.31
CA LEU A 367 -5.63 -2.42 13.73
C LEU A 367 -5.68 -3.72 14.56
N ARG A 368 -6.52 -4.68 14.14
CA ARG A 368 -6.63 -6.03 14.71
C ARG A 368 -5.61 -7.03 14.13
N PHE A 369 -4.68 -6.54 13.31
CA PHE A 369 -3.56 -7.31 12.77
C PHE A 369 -3.99 -8.44 11.82
N ASP A 370 -5.12 -8.29 11.12
CA ASP A 370 -5.55 -9.24 10.08
C ASP A 370 -4.66 -9.16 8.83
N TYR A 371 -3.93 -8.05 8.70
CA TYR A 371 -3.07 -7.69 7.58
C TYR A 371 -1.59 -7.69 7.99
N SER A 372 -0.71 -7.78 7.01
CA SER A 372 0.75 -7.84 7.22
C SER A 372 1.47 -6.58 6.75
N GLU A 373 0.76 -5.59 6.22
CA GLU A 373 1.34 -4.32 5.77
C GLU A 373 1.71 -3.42 6.97
N PRO A 374 2.95 -2.89 7.04
CA PRO A 374 3.41 -2.11 8.18
C PRO A 374 2.83 -0.70 8.22
N PHE A 375 2.47 -0.12 7.07
CA PHE A 375 1.77 1.16 6.97
C PHE A 375 0.33 0.96 6.51
N TYR A 376 -0.57 1.75 7.07
CA TYR A 376 -1.94 1.89 6.60
C TYR A 376 -2.21 3.36 6.28
N PHE A 377 -2.94 3.60 5.18
CA PHE A 377 -3.40 4.93 4.76
C PHE A 377 -4.90 5.03 5.01
N PRO A 378 -5.33 5.63 6.14
CA PRO A 378 -6.73 5.78 6.47
C PRO A 378 -7.47 6.66 5.46
N ASP A 379 -8.79 6.47 5.38
CA ASP A 379 -9.63 7.46 4.72
C ASP A 379 -9.63 8.78 5.52
N ASN A 380 -9.90 9.89 4.84
CA ASN A 380 -9.91 11.24 5.42
C ASN A 380 -10.86 11.37 6.62
N SER A 381 -11.85 10.48 6.73
CA SER A 381 -12.75 10.44 7.87
C SER A 381 -12.16 9.74 9.10
N ALA A 382 -11.24 8.79 8.94
CA ALA A 382 -10.96 7.80 9.97
C ALA A 382 -9.93 8.22 11.02
N ALA A 383 -8.79 8.76 10.62
CA ALA A 383 -7.67 9.13 11.49
C ALA A 383 -6.71 10.10 10.76
N GLY A 384 -5.45 10.18 11.20
CA GLY A 384 -4.39 10.84 10.42
C GLY A 384 -4.12 10.13 9.10
N ASP A 385 -3.29 10.73 8.25
CA ASP A 385 -3.05 10.25 6.89
C ASP A 385 -2.23 8.96 6.82
N ILE A 386 -1.39 8.69 7.82
CA ILE A 386 -0.57 7.48 7.90
C ILE A 386 -0.64 6.91 9.32
N MET A 387 -0.82 5.59 9.41
CA MET A 387 -0.70 4.86 10.67
C MET A 387 0.24 3.67 10.53
N PHE A 388 1.04 3.41 11.57
CA PHE A 388 1.96 2.26 11.63
C PHE A 388 2.32 1.89 13.06
N VAL A 389 2.96 0.74 13.23
CA VAL A 389 3.43 0.22 14.52
C VAL A 389 4.95 0.33 14.63
N LEU A 390 5.42 0.79 15.78
CA LEU A 390 6.82 0.73 16.15
C LEU A 390 7.03 -0.23 17.33
N LYS A 391 8.03 -1.09 17.21
CA LYS A 391 8.58 -1.90 18.30
C LYS A 391 9.64 -1.10 19.05
N LEU A 392 9.47 -0.93 20.35
CA LEU A 392 10.44 -0.28 21.23
C LEU A 392 11.44 -1.33 21.76
N GLU A 393 12.73 -0.99 21.71
CA GLU A 393 13.81 -1.84 22.19
C GLU A 393 13.69 -2.09 23.70
N SER A 394 13.91 -3.33 24.15
CA SER A 394 13.99 -3.61 25.58
C SER A 394 15.23 -2.93 26.17
N THR A 395 15.04 -2.28 27.31
CA THR A 395 16.12 -1.70 28.12
C THR A 395 16.09 -2.37 29.49
N GLY A 396 17.18 -2.30 30.26
CA GLY A 396 17.23 -2.92 31.60
C GLY A 396 16.04 -2.59 32.53
N ASN A 397 15.40 -1.43 32.33
CA ASN A 397 14.27 -0.96 33.13
C ASN A 397 12.90 -1.08 32.44
N ALA A 398 12.83 -1.48 31.16
CA ALA A 398 11.56 -1.55 30.42
C ALA A 398 11.58 -2.69 29.38
N PRO A 399 10.54 -3.55 29.38
CA PRO A 399 10.43 -4.64 28.43
C PRO A 399 10.26 -4.13 27.00
N THR A 400 10.40 -5.04 26.03
CA THR A 400 9.96 -4.80 24.66
C THR A 400 8.47 -4.44 24.68
N SER A 401 8.11 -3.35 24.01
CA SER A 401 6.73 -2.90 23.91
C SER A 401 6.45 -2.31 22.54
N TYR A 402 5.19 -2.07 22.22
CA TYR A 402 4.78 -1.49 20.94
C TYR A 402 3.99 -0.19 21.14
N ILE A 403 4.07 0.67 20.14
CA ILE A 403 3.27 1.90 20.05
C ILE A 403 2.69 2.04 18.65
N TRP A 404 1.51 2.65 18.58
CA TRP A 404 0.98 3.22 17.34
C TRP A 404 1.66 4.55 17.05
N VAL A 405 1.83 4.87 15.78
CA VAL A 405 2.20 6.21 15.33
C VAL A 405 1.13 6.69 14.36
N ALA A 406 0.47 7.80 14.71
CA ALA A 406 -0.51 8.46 13.86
C ALA A 406 0.11 9.74 13.29
N VAL A 407 0.23 9.82 11.97
CA VAL A 407 0.89 10.93 11.28
C VAL A 407 -0.13 11.71 10.47
N GLN A 408 -0.21 13.02 10.67
CA GLN A 408 -0.80 13.93 9.71
C GLN A 408 0.29 14.47 8.78
N SER A 409 0.14 14.17 7.50
CA SER A 409 0.97 14.63 6.41
C SER A 409 0.46 15.97 5.88
N LYS A 410 1.33 16.98 5.76
CA LYS A 410 1.00 18.27 5.15
C LYS A 410 2.08 18.68 4.16
N LEU A 411 1.76 18.60 2.87
CA LEU A 411 2.59 19.24 1.83
C LEU A 411 2.17 20.70 1.72
N HIS A 412 2.97 21.60 2.30
CA HIS A 412 2.65 23.03 2.27
C HIS A 412 3.02 23.63 0.91
N GLN A 413 2.02 24.13 0.18
CA GLN A 413 2.20 24.82 -1.10
C GLN A 413 1.98 26.34 -0.99
N GLY A 414 1.72 26.84 0.22
CA GLY A 414 1.22 28.20 0.47
C GLY A 414 2.27 29.30 0.52
N LYS A 415 1.76 30.54 0.62
CA LYS A 415 2.55 31.77 0.80
C LYS A 415 3.29 31.76 2.15
N PRO A 416 4.51 32.29 2.24
CA PRO A 416 5.23 32.43 3.50
C PRO A 416 4.38 33.15 4.54
N ALA A 417 4.07 32.45 5.64
CA ALA A 417 3.79 33.12 6.90
C ALA A 417 5.09 33.76 7.37
N LEU A 418 5.34 35.00 6.94
CA LEU A 418 6.43 35.81 7.46
C LEU A 418 6.23 35.90 8.97
N PRO A 419 7.20 35.48 9.80
CA PRO A 419 7.02 35.59 11.24
C PRO A 419 6.96 37.07 11.63
N ASP A 420 5.90 37.44 12.36
CA ASP A 420 5.73 38.81 12.90
C ASP A 420 6.88 39.23 13.85
N VAL A 421 7.72 38.27 14.28
CA VAL A 421 8.87 38.49 15.16
C VAL A 421 10.08 37.69 14.64
N PRO A 422 11.28 38.28 14.48
CA PRO A 422 12.49 37.53 14.14
C PRO A 422 12.84 36.54 15.26
N HIS A 423 12.99 35.26 14.92
CA HIS A 423 13.35 34.22 15.88
C HIS A 423 14.85 33.89 15.88
N ASN A 424 15.32 33.51 17.06
CA ASN A 424 16.72 33.18 17.38
C ASN A 424 16.85 31.66 17.60
N ILE A 425 16.23 30.84 16.72
CA ILE A 425 16.43 29.39 16.75
C ILE A 425 17.86 29.12 16.25
N LYS A 426 18.69 28.50 17.09
CA LYS A 426 20.08 28.16 16.77
C LYS A 426 20.10 27.31 15.49
N GLY A 427 20.65 27.83 14.40
CA GLY A 427 20.71 27.16 13.09
C GLY A 427 19.71 27.65 12.03
N TYR A 428 18.76 28.51 12.40
CA TYR A 428 17.72 29.03 11.49
C TYR A 428 17.70 30.57 11.48
N THR A 429 18.68 31.18 10.82
CA THR A 429 18.81 32.64 10.66
C THR A 429 18.08 33.19 9.43
N ASP A 430 17.44 32.34 8.63
CA ASP A 430 16.78 32.74 7.38
C ASP A 430 15.38 33.31 7.68
N ARG A 431 15.20 34.61 7.39
CA ARG A 431 13.90 35.31 7.54
C ARG A 431 12.82 34.80 6.57
N ASN A 432 13.18 33.95 5.61
CA ASN A 432 12.30 33.42 4.58
C ASN A 432 11.77 32.00 4.89
N LEU A 433 11.89 31.52 6.13
CA LEU A 433 11.40 30.19 6.50
C LEU A 433 9.87 30.17 6.54
N LEU A 434 9.28 29.21 5.81
CA LEU A 434 7.85 28.92 5.80
C LEU A 434 7.47 28.24 7.12
N TYR A 435 6.53 28.81 7.88
CA TYR A 435 5.93 28.15 9.04
C TYR A 435 4.53 27.67 8.71
N LEU A 436 4.14 26.53 9.26
CA LEU A 436 2.77 26.05 9.13
C LEU A 436 1.84 26.90 10.00
N GLU A 437 0.70 27.33 9.46
CA GLU A 437 -0.23 28.19 10.19
C GLU A 437 -0.76 27.50 11.47
N PRO A 438 -0.93 28.23 12.59
CA PRO A 438 -1.43 27.66 13.84
C PRO A 438 -2.80 27.00 13.76
N ARG A 439 -3.65 27.41 12.80
CA ARG A 439 -4.94 26.75 12.54
C ARG A 439 -4.75 25.37 11.90
N THR A 440 -3.87 25.28 10.91
CA THR A 440 -3.52 24.01 10.26
C THR A 440 -2.83 23.05 11.22
N ILE A 441 -1.93 23.55 12.08
CA ILE A 441 -1.31 22.74 13.15
C ILE A 441 -2.38 22.18 14.08
N SER A 442 -3.32 23.02 14.53
CA SER A 442 -4.41 22.57 15.42
C SER A 442 -5.25 21.46 14.80
N SER A 443 -5.66 21.64 13.54
CA SER A 443 -6.43 20.63 12.80
C SER A 443 -5.63 19.33 12.61
N ALA A 444 -4.31 19.41 12.38
CA ALA A 444 -3.44 18.24 12.28
C ALA A 444 -3.25 17.50 13.61
N ILE A 445 -3.26 18.21 14.73
CA ILE A 445 -3.25 17.60 16.07
C ILE A 445 -4.59 16.89 16.32
N ASP A 446 -5.72 17.51 15.95
CA ASP A 446 -7.03 16.88 16.09
C ASP A 446 -7.09 15.54 15.34
N THR A 447 -6.68 15.49 14.07
CA THR A 447 -6.77 14.25 13.25
C THR A 447 -5.85 13.14 13.72
N THR A 448 -4.75 13.44 14.41
CA THR A 448 -3.83 12.45 14.98
C THR A 448 -4.20 12.03 16.40
N THR A 449 -5.20 12.67 17.01
CA THR A 449 -5.62 12.39 18.39
C THR A 449 -6.65 11.25 18.42
N PRO A 450 -6.40 10.14 19.13
CA PRO A 450 -7.29 8.96 19.11
C PRO A 450 -8.76 9.28 19.42
N ARG A 451 -9.04 10.16 20.39
CA ARG A 451 -10.43 10.55 20.74
C ARG A 451 -11.19 11.26 19.63
N ARG A 452 -10.48 11.77 18.62
CA ARG A 452 -11.02 12.51 17.47
C ARG A 452 -11.09 11.66 16.21
N PHE A 453 -10.58 10.43 16.22
CA PHE A 453 -10.69 9.52 15.08
C PHE A 453 -12.16 9.34 14.69
N SER A 454 -12.46 9.36 13.39
CA SER A 454 -13.84 9.29 12.87
C SER A 454 -14.77 10.45 13.21
N LEU A 455 -14.31 11.50 13.91
CA LEU A 455 -15.11 12.66 14.26
C LEU A 455 -14.77 13.88 13.42
N TYR A 456 -15.77 14.74 13.20
CA TYR A 456 -15.57 16.08 12.66
C TYR A 456 -15.25 17.08 13.77
N LEU A 457 -14.70 18.25 13.37
CA LEU A 457 -14.34 19.31 14.32
C LEU A 457 -15.54 19.78 15.15
N ASP A 458 -16.71 19.84 14.53
CA ASP A 458 -17.98 20.29 15.13
C ASP A 458 -18.69 19.20 15.96
N ASP A 459 -18.23 17.94 15.89
CA ASP A 459 -18.80 16.88 16.71
C ASP A 459 -18.41 17.14 18.18
N GLU A 460 -19.41 17.33 19.05
CA GLU A 460 -19.20 17.52 20.48
C GLU A 460 -18.35 16.39 21.05
N ASN A 461 -17.20 16.79 21.59
CA ASN A 461 -16.18 15.88 22.05
C ASN A 461 -16.46 15.44 23.49
N ASP A 462 -17.69 15.06 23.83
CA ASP A 462 -18.05 14.91 25.24
C ASP A 462 -18.79 13.63 25.60
N SER A 463 -18.30 13.11 26.73
CA SER A 463 -18.63 11.94 27.56
C SER A 463 -18.70 10.58 26.87
N LEU A 464 -18.16 9.56 27.56
CA LEU A 464 -18.51 8.15 27.34
C LEU A 464 -19.99 7.88 27.70
N ASP A 465 -20.81 8.90 27.92
CA ASP A 465 -22.23 8.72 28.23
C ASP A 465 -22.98 8.30 26.98
N ASN A 466 -23.66 7.18 27.12
CA ASN A 466 -24.46 6.51 26.10
C ASN A 466 -25.76 7.27 25.75
N SER A 467 -25.87 8.57 26.03
CA SER A 467 -27.05 9.34 25.62
C SER A 467 -26.99 9.53 24.10
N GLU A 468 -27.85 8.80 23.38
CA GLU A 468 -27.89 8.80 21.92
C GLU A 468 -28.13 10.22 21.38
N PRO A 469 -27.23 10.76 20.54
CA PRO A 469 -27.47 12.05 19.91
C PRO A 469 -28.61 11.96 18.88
N PRO A 470 -29.36 13.06 18.66
CA PRO A 470 -30.59 13.07 17.86
C PRO A 470 -30.38 12.91 16.34
N ASN A 471 -29.15 12.67 15.85
CA ASN A 471 -28.83 12.58 14.43
C ASN A 471 -28.01 11.32 14.12
N ASN A 472 -28.46 10.53 13.15
CA ASN A 472 -27.94 9.19 12.85
C ASN A 472 -26.43 9.20 12.53
N ASP A 473 -25.97 10.17 11.73
CA ASP A 473 -24.59 10.22 11.24
C ASP A 473 -23.55 10.47 12.36
N ALA A 474 -23.88 11.31 13.35
CA ALA A 474 -22.97 11.62 14.46
C ALA A 474 -22.86 10.43 15.43
N ALA A 475 -23.97 9.72 15.67
CA ALA A 475 -23.97 8.48 16.43
C ALA A 475 -23.13 7.40 15.74
N GLU A 476 -23.25 7.27 14.41
CA GLU A 476 -22.47 6.34 13.60
C GLU A 476 -20.96 6.64 13.67
N ARG A 477 -20.57 7.92 13.52
CA ARG A 477 -19.18 8.36 13.68
C ARG A 477 -18.63 8.05 15.07
N LYS A 478 -19.39 8.30 16.14
CA LYS A 478 -19.01 7.93 17.52
C LYS A 478 -18.87 6.40 17.68
N ARG A 479 -19.73 5.59 17.06
CA ARG A 479 -19.62 4.11 17.05
C ARG A 479 -18.35 3.67 16.33
N LYS A 480 -18.07 4.20 15.14
CA LYS A 480 -16.84 3.92 14.37
C LYS A 480 -15.59 4.30 15.15
N ARG A 481 -15.57 5.47 15.79
CA ARG A 481 -14.50 5.88 16.71
C ARG A 481 -14.30 4.84 17.82
N ASN A 482 -15.37 4.45 18.52
CA ASN A 482 -15.25 3.53 19.65
C ASN A 482 -14.74 2.15 19.22
N GLN A 483 -15.10 1.67 18.02
CA GLN A 483 -14.54 0.45 17.43
C GLN A 483 -13.05 0.59 17.15
N ILE A 484 -12.61 1.71 16.55
CA ILE A 484 -11.19 2.01 16.32
C ILE A 484 -10.43 2.03 17.65
N LEU A 485 -10.94 2.75 18.66
CA LEU A 485 -10.30 2.84 19.98
C LEU A 485 -10.20 1.47 20.65
N SER A 486 -11.25 0.65 20.57
CA SER A 486 -11.22 -0.73 21.06
C SER A 486 -10.15 -1.57 20.35
N ALA A 487 -10.03 -1.45 19.02
CA ALA A 487 -9.00 -2.16 18.27
C ALA A 487 -7.57 -1.69 18.63
N MET A 488 -7.38 -0.39 18.89
CA MET A 488 -6.09 0.13 19.35
C MET A 488 -5.67 -0.40 20.73
N GLU A 489 -6.64 -0.65 21.62
CA GLU A 489 -6.37 -1.25 22.94
C GLU A 489 -5.84 -2.69 22.82
N ASP A 490 -6.18 -3.40 21.75
CA ASP A 490 -5.75 -4.79 21.49
C ASP A 490 -4.30 -4.91 21.00
N LEU A 491 -3.53 -3.81 20.95
CA LEU A 491 -2.10 -3.84 20.64
C LEU A 491 -1.34 -4.73 21.64
N PRO A 492 -0.68 -5.81 21.19
CA PRO A 492 0.08 -6.70 22.08
C PRO A 492 1.22 -5.96 22.76
N ASN A 493 1.52 -6.29 24.03
CA ASN A 493 2.61 -5.69 24.81
C ASN A 493 2.70 -4.17 24.66
N ARG A 494 1.56 -3.48 24.66
CA ARG A 494 1.48 -2.03 24.48
C ARG A 494 2.30 -1.29 25.54
N ALA A 495 2.89 -0.16 25.15
CA ALA A 495 3.61 0.70 26.08
C ALA A 495 2.68 1.16 27.23
N THR A 496 3.26 1.49 28.39
CA THR A 496 2.44 1.90 29.53
C THR A 496 1.78 3.25 29.28
N ARG A 497 0.64 3.49 29.95
CA ARG A 497 -0.10 4.77 29.85
C ARG A 497 0.77 5.99 30.17
N THR A 498 1.69 5.85 31.12
CA THR A 498 2.65 6.90 31.49
C THR A 498 3.64 7.24 30.38
N PHE A 499 3.77 6.39 29.37
CA PHE A 499 4.85 6.43 28.40
C PHE A 499 4.38 6.77 26.99
N ALA A 500 3.17 6.35 26.62
CA ALA A 500 2.60 6.62 25.30
C ALA A 500 1.09 6.87 25.35
N GLY A 501 0.54 7.24 26.51
CA GLY A 501 -0.89 7.49 26.70
C GLY A 501 -1.76 6.23 26.73
N HIS A 502 -3.07 6.42 26.93
CA HIS A 502 -4.04 5.34 27.15
C HIS A 502 -4.07 4.31 26.01
N PHE A 503 -3.99 4.76 24.76
CA PHE A 503 -3.97 3.91 23.57
C PHE A 503 -2.57 3.64 23.02
N SER A 504 -1.50 3.94 23.77
CA SER A 504 -0.09 3.73 23.33
C SER A 504 0.22 4.35 21.96
N CYS A 505 -0.16 5.60 21.76
CA CYS A 505 -0.10 6.29 20.47
C CYS A 505 0.84 7.50 20.53
N LEU A 506 1.75 7.62 19.57
CA LEU A 506 2.52 8.83 19.29
C LEU A 506 1.82 9.62 18.18
N ARG A 507 1.46 10.87 18.48
CA ARG A 507 0.82 11.80 17.55
C ARG A 507 1.89 12.61 16.83
N VAL A 508 1.88 12.62 15.51
CA VAL A 508 2.93 13.27 14.71
C VAL A 508 2.33 14.22 13.67
N VAL A 509 2.79 15.46 13.65
CA VAL A 509 2.53 16.40 12.55
C VAL A 509 3.76 16.47 11.65
N ALA A 510 3.66 15.88 10.46
CA ALA A 510 4.73 15.86 9.47
C ALA A 510 4.42 16.85 8.34
N CYS A 511 5.20 17.92 8.25
CA CYS A 511 5.04 18.93 7.22
C CYS A 511 6.32 19.15 6.44
N TRP A 512 6.17 19.42 5.13
CA TRP A 512 7.24 19.87 4.26
C TRP A 512 6.68 20.82 3.20
N PRO A 513 7.44 21.84 2.74
CA PRO A 513 8.70 22.35 3.26
C PRO A 513 8.54 23.28 4.49
N ALA A 514 7.32 23.51 4.95
CA ALA A 514 7.05 24.38 6.09
C ALA A 514 7.48 23.74 7.43
N ILE A 515 7.90 24.59 8.37
CA ILE A 515 8.30 24.23 9.72
C ILE A 515 7.07 24.09 10.61
N VAL A 516 7.00 22.99 11.35
CA VAL A 516 5.98 22.76 12.39
C VAL A 516 6.58 23.13 13.74
N ASP A 517 6.27 24.34 14.22
CA ASP A 517 6.67 24.81 15.55
C ASP A 517 5.51 24.63 16.54
N LEU A 518 5.47 23.47 17.18
CA LEU A 518 4.43 23.12 18.14
C LEU A 518 4.44 24.04 19.36
N LYS A 519 5.63 24.35 19.89
CA LYS A 519 5.81 25.21 21.08
C LYS A 519 5.28 26.62 20.81
N ARG A 520 5.64 27.21 19.67
CA ARG A 520 5.12 28.53 19.27
C ARG A 520 3.61 28.53 19.06
N SER A 521 3.08 27.51 18.38
CA SER A 521 1.65 27.39 18.12
C SER A 521 0.83 27.39 19.41
N MET A 522 1.31 26.70 20.45
CA MET A 522 0.67 26.67 21.77
C MET A 522 0.80 27.99 22.53
N GLN A 523 1.97 28.65 22.48
CA GLN A 523 2.16 29.97 23.09
C GLN A 523 1.23 31.05 22.52
N HIS A 524 0.92 30.99 21.22
CA HIS A 524 0.05 31.98 20.55
C HIS A 524 -1.45 31.75 20.81
N LYS A 525 -1.82 30.64 21.45
CA LYS A 525 -3.21 30.34 21.80
C LYS A 525 -3.33 30.12 23.31
N PRO A 526 -3.44 31.20 24.12
CA PRO A 526 -3.51 31.09 25.58
C PRO A 526 -4.69 30.25 26.10
N ASN A 527 -5.72 30.02 25.28
CA ASN A 527 -6.87 29.18 25.61
C ASN A 527 -6.87 27.82 24.88
N TRP A 528 -5.77 27.43 24.23
CA TRP A 528 -5.71 26.14 23.55
C TRP A 528 -5.66 25.01 24.58
N GLN A 529 -6.54 24.04 24.41
CA GLN A 529 -6.56 22.80 25.18
C GLN A 529 -6.19 21.66 24.23
N ASP A 530 -5.27 20.80 24.67
CA ASP A 530 -4.93 19.61 23.91
C ASP A 530 -6.18 18.73 23.75
N PRO A 531 -6.60 18.40 22.51
CA PRO A 531 -7.75 17.52 22.29
C PRO A 531 -7.57 16.13 22.91
N ASP A 532 -6.35 15.75 23.28
CA ASP A 532 -6.03 14.51 23.97
C ASP A 532 -6.47 14.47 25.44
N ARG A 533 -6.71 15.66 26.03
CA ARG A 533 -7.21 15.83 27.40
C ARG A 533 -6.37 15.06 28.43
N THR A 534 -6.90 13.96 28.95
CA THR A 534 -6.31 13.17 30.06
C THR A 534 -5.74 11.82 29.60
N ASP A 535 -5.69 11.57 28.30
CA ASP A 535 -5.17 10.30 27.81
C ASP A 535 -3.64 10.24 27.80
N GLY A 536 -2.98 11.38 27.63
CA GLY A 536 -1.53 11.54 27.82
C GLY A 536 -0.68 11.02 26.66
N HIS A 537 -1.20 11.05 25.43
CA HIS A 537 -0.48 10.65 24.23
C HIS A 537 0.55 11.72 23.84
N PRO A 538 1.84 11.35 23.68
CA PRO A 538 2.87 12.30 23.27
C PRO A 538 2.58 12.89 21.90
N LEU A 539 2.98 14.16 21.73
CA LEU A 539 2.88 14.91 20.48
C LEU A 539 4.28 15.32 20.01
N ALA A 540 4.55 15.11 18.73
CA ALA A 540 5.80 15.48 18.10
C ALA A 540 5.58 15.99 16.67
N SER A 541 6.61 16.64 16.10
CA SER A 541 6.68 16.97 14.68
C SER A 541 7.82 16.22 14.00
N LEU A 542 7.81 16.17 12.67
CA LEU A 542 8.90 15.57 11.89
C LEU A 542 10.21 16.35 12.09
N ASN A 543 11.29 15.67 12.50
CA ASN A 543 12.62 16.26 12.54
C ASN A 543 13.11 16.53 11.11
N ARG A 544 13.14 17.82 10.77
CA ARG A 544 13.42 18.29 9.41
C ARG A 544 14.85 18.02 8.99
N GLU A 545 15.81 18.25 9.89
CA GLU A 545 17.23 18.08 9.58
C GLU A 545 17.52 16.62 9.23
N MET A 546 16.97 15.68 10.01
CA MET A 546 17.15 14.26 9.76
C MET A 546 16.42 13.81 8.50
N PHE A 547 15.22 14.33 8.24
CA PHE A 547 14.49 14.08 7.00
C PHE A 547 15.32 14.44 5.76
N VAL A 548 15.92 15.64 5.74
CA VAL A 548 16.80 16.09 4.65
C VAL A 548 18.07 15.25 4.60
N ASN A 549 18.71 14.98 5.74
CA ASN A 549 19.96 14.23 5.80
C ASN A 549 19.82 12.78 5.31
N LEU A 550 18.69 12.14 5.58
CA LEU A 550 18.43 10.78 5.12
C LEU A 550 18.12 10.71 3.61
N THR A 551 17.52 11.76 3.05
CA THR A 551 17.03 11.77 1.67
C THR A 551 17.96 12.46 0.68
N LYS A 552 18.90 13.32 1.13
CA LYS A 552 19.79 14.11 0.25
C LYS A 552 20.65 13.30 -0.73
N THR A 553 20.97 12.05 -0.38
CA THR A 553 21.81 11.16 -1.22
C THR A 553 20.97 10.28 -2.16
N LEU A 554 19.64 10.36 -2.08
CA LEU A 554 18.75 9.60 -2.95
C LEU A 554 18.62 10.32 -4.29
N SER A 555 18.99 9.63 -5.36
CA SER A 555 18.97 10.11 -6.75
C SER A 555 17.77 9.47 -7.48
N PRO A 556 17.10 10.16 -8.44
CA PRO A 556 17.52 11.39 -9.14
C PRO A 556 16.83 12.68 -8.72
N THR A 557 15.84 12.64 -7.84
CA THR A 557 15.13 13.84 -7.39
C THR A 557 15.61 14.20 -6.00
N ASN A 558 16.53 15.17 -5.91
CA ASN A 558 16.93 15.75 -4.64
C ASN A 558 15.80 16.67 -4.17
N LEU A 559 15.11 16.31 -3.09
CA LEU A 559 14.03 17.10 -2.50
C LEU A 559 14.48 18.54 -2.15
N ILE A 560 15.79 18.71 -1.92
CA ILE A 560 16.42 20.03 -1.71
C ILE A 560 16.33 20.88 -2.98
N ASP A 561 16.51 20.30 -4.17
CA ASP A 561 16.41 21.04 -5.43
C ASP A 561 14.95 21.38 -5.75
N TYR A 562 14.01 20.50 -5.38
CA TYR A 562 12.58 20.80 -5.39
C TYR A 562 12.26 21.99 -4.49
N GLU A 563 12.73 21.98 -3.24
CA GLU A 563 12.54 23.09 -2.31
C GLU A 563 13.17 24.39 -2.84
N LYS A 564 14.40 24.34 -3.36
CA LYS A 564 15.09 25.49 -3.94
C LYS A 564 14.34 26.08 -5.13
N LYS A 565 13.90 25.24 -6.09
CA LYS A 565 13.13 25.69 -7.26
C LYS A 565 11.82 26.34 -6.84
N LYS A 566 11.10 25.74 -5.89
CA LYS A 566 9.83 26.29 -5.39
C LYS A 566 10.02 27.59 -4.61
N ARG A 567 11.05 27.68 -3.77
CA ARG A 567 11.42 28.92 -3.06
C ARG A 567 11.78 30.03 -4.04
N LEU A 568 12.57 29.73 -5.09
CA LEU A 568 12.90 30.69 -6.14
C LEU A 568 11.64 31.21 -6.86
N HIS A 569 10.69 30.32 -7.17
CA HIS A 569 9.43 30.71 -7.79
C HIS A 569 8.60 31.62 -6.87
N LEU A 570 8.37 31.20 -5.61
CA LEU A 570 7.57 31.96 -4.64
C LEU A 570 8.22 33.30 -4.27
N LEU A 571 9.55 33.38 -4.16
CA LEU A 571 10.26 34.63 -3.86
C LEU A 571 10.36 35.55 -5.09
N GLY A 572 10.45 34.98 -6.30
CA GLY A 572 10.40 35.73 -7.57
C GLY A 572 9.06 36.45 -7.76
N GLU A 573 7.96 35.76 -7.53
CA GLU A 573 6.60 36.36 -7.56
C GLU A 573 6.43 37.48 -6.53
N VAL A 574 7.02 37.34 -5.33
CA VAL A 574 6.97 38.39 -4.29
C VAL A 574 7.76 39.64 -4.69
N HIS A 575 8.85 39.49 -5.46
CA HIS A 575 9.62 40.64 -5.98
C HIS A 575 8.87 41.37 -7.09
N GLU A 576 8.21 40.66 -8.00
CA GLU A 576 7.37 41.25 -9.04
C GLU A 576 6.13 41.95 -8.47
N ILE A 577 5.49 41.38 -7.44
CA ILE A 577 4.35 42.02 -6.76
C ILE A 577 4.79 43.30 -6.01
N ARG A 578 6.01 43.34 -5.45
CA ARG A 578 6.56 44.57 -4.84
C ARG A 578 6.90 45.64 -5.87
N LEU A 579 7.37 45.26 -7.05
CA LEU A 579 7.59 46.20 -8.16
C LEU A 579 6.28 46.69 -8.77
N ALA A 580 5.24 45.85 -8.83
CA ALA A 580 3.91 46.20 -9.35
C ALA A 580 3.07 47.02 -8.35
N SER A 581 3.34 46.97 -7.05
CA SER A 581 2.53 47.65 -6.01
C SER A 581 2.95 49.09 -5.70
N GLY A 582 3.90 49.68 -6.42
CA GLY A 582 4.05 51.14 -6.52
C GLY A 582 4.14 51.89 -5.19
N LEU A 583 4.75 51.31 -4.16
CA LEU A 583 5.02 52.02 -2.90
C LEU A 583 6.22 52.95 -3.11
N GLN A 584 5.94 54.20 -3.47
CA GLN A 584 6.90 55.30 -3.48
C GLN A 584 7.56 55.42 -2.10
N VAL A 585 8.81 54.99 -2.02
CA VAL A 585 9.73 55.45 -0.97
C VAL A 585 10.05 56.90 -1.32
N ARG A 586 9.66 57.83 -0.44
CA ARG A 586 10.15 59.21 -0.46
C ARG A 586 11.66 59.16 -0.16
N GLU A 587 12.48 59.30 -1.19
CA GLU A 587 13.87 59.73 -1.05
C GLU A 587 13.91 61.24 -1.17
N GLY A 588 14.42 61.88 -0.11
CA GLY A 588 14.83 63.27 -0.13
C GLY A 588 16.36 63.34 -0.07
N GLU A 589 16.87 64.31 -0.83
CA GLU A 589 18.23 64.88 -0.82
C GLU A 589 19.25 64.25 -1.78
N GLU A 590 19.34 64.90 -2.96
CA GLU A 590 20.53 64.95 -3.82
C GLU A 590 21.71 65.62 -3.07
N PRO A 591 22.96 65.54 -3.59
CA PRO A 591 23.38 66.52 -4.59
C PRO A 591 24.26 66.01 -5.76
N GLU A 592 24.10 66.72 -6.88
CA GLU A 592 25.13 67.22 -7.83
C GLU A 592 25.89 66.28 -8.81
N SER A 593 25.40 66.32 -10.05
CA SER A 593 26.06 66.84 -11.27
C SER A 593 27.03 65.98 -12.13
N GLN A 594 26.88 66.22 -13.45
CA GLN A 594 27.71 65.87 -14.63
C GLN A 594 27.56 64.41 -15.16
N GLY A 595 27.19 64.14 -16.42
CA GLY A 595 26.90 64.96 -17.59
C GLY A 595 26.49 64.08 -18.80
N ASP A 596 25.96 64.76 -19.82
CA ASP A 596 25.95 64.50 -21.27
C ASP A 596 25.20 63.32 -21.96
N VAL A 597 24.07 63.70 -22.62
CA VAL A 597 23.81 63.71 -24.09
C VAL A 597 23.55 62.39 -24.88
N LEU A 598 22.30 62.32 -25.43
CA LEU A 598 21.78 61.74 -26.72
C LEU A 598 21.90 60.19 -26.93
N GLN A 599 21.01 59.44 -27.61
CA GLN A 599 19.89 59.71 -28.51
C GLN A 599 19.00 58.44 -28.67
N SER A 600 17.77 58.68 -29.13
CA SER A 600 16.63 57.80 -29.46
C SER A 600 16.83 56.67 -30.50
N GLN A 601 16.02 55.59 -30.40
CA GLN A 601 15.03 55.09 -31.39
C GLN A 601 14.65 53.62 -31.07
N ALA A 602 13.38 53.34 -30.77
CA ALA A 602 12.25 52.99 -31.65
C ALA A 602 12.17 51.47 -31.95
N SER A 603 11.07 50.89 -31.44
CA SER A 603 10.66 49.48 -31.51
C SER A 603 9.77 49.23 -32.73
N GLU A 604 10.04 48.16 -33.48
CA GLU A 604 9.10 47.56 -34.43
C GLU A 604 8.49 46.27 -33.89
N SER A 605 7.19 46.13 -34.16
CA SER A 605 6.30 45.02 -33.87
C SER A 605 6.47 43.82 -34.81
N GLY A 606 6.22 42.61 -34.32
CA GLY A 606 6.05 41.38 -35.11
C GLY A 606 5.34 40.28 -34.32
N PRO A 607 4.67 39.32 -35.00
CA PRO A 607 3.25 39.08 -34.79
C PRO A 607 2.87 37.86 -33.95
N GLU A 608 1.68 37.97 -33.39
CA GLU A 608 0.87 36.97 -32.70
C GLU A 608 0.39 35.89 -33.69
N VAL A 609 0.53 34.61 -33.33
CA VAL A 609 -0.04 33.48 -34.09
C VAL A 609 -0.98 32.70 -33.17
N ASP A 610 -2.24 32.73 -33.57
CA ASP A 610 -3.39 32.10 -32.94
C ASP A 610 -3.55 30.66 -33.47
N TYR A 611 -3.76 29.68 -32.58
CA TYR A 611 -4.11 28.31 -32.97
C TYR A 611 -5.42 27.90 -32.31
N ALA A 612 -6.52 28.06 -33.04
CA ALA A 612 -7.78 27.39 -32.78
C ALA A 612 -7.83 26.06 -33.55
N VAL A 613 -8.19 24.96 -32.87
CA VAL A 613 -8.55 23.69 -33.49
C VAL A 613 -9.97 23.34 -33.08
N GLN A 614 -10.85 23.26 -34.09
CA GLN A 614 -12.21 22.73 -34.00
C GLN A 614 -12.19 21.22 -33.76
N LEU A 615 -13.05 20.75 -32.85
CA LEU A 615 -13.45 19.35 -32.74
C LEU A 615 -14.93 19.25 -33.10
N ASP A 616 -15.21 18.41 -34.10
CA ASP A 616 -16.56 18.06 -34.56
C ASP A 616 -17.20 17.02 -33.63
N ASP A 617 -18.47 17.27 -33.31
CA ASP A 617 -19.40 16.38 -32.62
C ASP A 617 -19.84 15.21 -33.50
N GLN A 618 -19.91 13.99 -32.93
CA GLN A 618 -21.03 13.04 -33.09
C GLN A 618 -20.71 11.69 -32.42
N THR A 619 -21.22 11.47 -31.21
CA THR A 619 -22.22 10.41 -30.92
C THR A 619 -22.48 10.29 -29.41
N THR A 620 -23.76 10.22 -29.11
CA THR A 620 -24.43 10.29 -27.82
C THR A 620 -24.33 9.01 -27.00
N PHE A 621 -23.97 9.12 -25.72
CA PHE A 621 -24.50 8.21 -24.68
C PHE A 621 -24.86 9.04 -23.43
N GLU A 622 -26.15 9.02 -23.12
CA GLU A 622 -26.73 9.63 -21.93
C GLU A 622 -26.38 8.81 -20.69
N SER A 623 -25.84 9.46 -19.66
CA SER A 623 -26.29 9.19 -18.29
C SER A 623 -26.24 10.50 -17.52
N GLN A 624 -27.42 10.99 -17.17
CA GLN A 624 -27.62 12.22 -16.44
C GLN A 624 -27.25 12.05 -14.96
N HIS A 625 -26.79 13.17 -14.42
CA HIS A 625 -26.27 13.47 -13.08
C HIS A 625 -27.19 13.13 -11.90
N LEU A 626 -26.63 13.15 -10.68
CA LEU A 626 -27.02 14.14 -9.67
C LEU A 626 -26.00 14.25 -8.52
N TYR A 627 -25.34 15.42 -8.46
CA TYR A 627 -24.83 16.03 -7.24
C TYR A 627 -26.02 16.56 -6.43
N VAL A 628 -26.02 16.39 -5.10
CA VAL A 628 -26.88 17.19 -4.21
C VAL A 628 -26.06 17.76 -3.07
N ASN A 629 -26.01 19.09 -3.04
CA ASN A 629 -25.65 19.90 -1.89
C ASN A 629 -26.94 20.25 -1.13
N ARG A 630 -26.89 20.26 0.21
CA ARG A 630 -28.07 20.38 1.10
C ARG A 630 -28.67 21.79 1.10
N SER A 631 -29.99 21.89 0.93
CA SER A 631 -30.84 22.83 1.69
C SER A 631 -32.34 22.57 1.50
N SER A 632 -33.08 22.68 2.61
CA SER A 632 -34.54 22.78 2.76
C SER A 632 -35.36 21.49 2.89
N SER A 633 -36.14 21.50 3.96
CA SER A 633 -37.08 20.52 4.49
C SER A 633 -38.45 20.61 3.82
N VAL A 634 -38.99 19.50 3.31
CA VAL A 634 -40.43 19.19 3.31
C VAL A 634 -40.61 17.66 3.31
N SER A 635 -41.51 17.19 4.18
CA SER A 635 -41.99 15.82 4.32
C SER A 635 -42.80 15.36 3.10
N SER A 636 -42.55 14.16 2.59
CA SER A 636 -43.62 13.38 1.94
C SER A 636 -43.48 11.88 2.19
N SER A 637 -44.59 11.32 2.67
CA SER A 637 -44.92 9.93 2.80
C SER A 637 -45.23 9.31 1.44
N LEU A 638 -44.79 8.07 1.21
CA LEU A 638 -45.49 6.98 0.51
C LEU A 638 -44.50 5.85 0.17
N VAL A 639 -44.55 4.77 0.96
CA VAL A 639 -43.83 3.51 0.68
C VAL A 639 -44.83 2.55 0.04
N GLY A 640 -44.59 2.23 -1.23
CA GLY A 640 -45.25 1.15 -1.95
C GLY A 640 -44.31 -0.06 -2.03
N THR A 641 -44.68 -1.13 -1.34
CA THR A 641 -44.02 -2.44 -1.34
C THR A 641 -44.24 -3.20 -2.65
N VAL A 642 -43.18 -3.75 -3.24
CA VAL A 642 -43.27 -4.86 -4.21
C VAL A 642 -42.20 -5.90 -3.88
N SER A 643 -42.66 -7.12 -3.56
CA SER A 643 -41.85 -8.33 -3.36
C SER A 643 -41.57 -9.04 -4.69
N PRO A 644 -40.50 -9.85 -4.78
CA PRO A 644 -40.48 -11.01 -5.66
C PRO A 644 -40.43 -12.33 -4.88
N MET A 645 -41.34 -13.22 -5.25
CA MET A 645 -41.32 -14.68 -5.07
C MET A 645 -39.92 -15.24 -5.45
N GLY A 646 -39.32 -16.24 -4.80
CA GLY A 646 -39.89 -17.45 -4.24
C GLY A 646 -39.42 -18.64 -5.07
N ILE A 647 -38.25 -19.22 -4.77
CA ILE A 647 -37.84 -20.54 -5.26
C ILE A 647 -37.38 -21.37 -4.05
N GLN A 648 -38.16 -22.42 -3.78
CA GLN A 648 -37.96 -23.41 -2.73
C GLN A 648 -36.85 -24.40 -3.14
N SER A 649 -35.94 -24.69 -2.21
CA SER A 649 -35.09 -25.87 -2.24
C SER A 649 -35.23 -26.57 -0.89
N GLN A 650 -35.66 -27.83 -0.93
CA GLN A 650 -35.91 -28.70 0.22
C GLN A 650 -34.59 -29.12 0.87
N ASN A 651 -34.52 -29.06 2.20
CA ASN A 651 -33.52 -29.73 3.03
C ASN A 651 -34.26 -30.55 4.10
N PRO A 652 -34.04 -31.87 4.21
CA PRO A 652 -34.44 -32.64 5.38
C PRO A 652 -33.25 -32.84 6.34
N GLY A 653 -33.53 -32.87 7.63
CA GLY A 653 -32.68 -33.57 8.61
C GLY A 653 -32.11 -32.73 9.74
N ALA A 654 -32.96 -32.40 10.71
CA ALA A 654 -32.56 -32.02 12.07
C ALA A 654 -32.13 -33.26 12.89
N TRP A 655 -31.46 -33.00 14.03
CA TRP A 655 -31.23 -33.80 15.27
C TRP A 655 -29.73 -33.75 15.64
N ILE A 656 -29.22 -33.41 16.84
CA ILE A 656 -29.72 -33.37 18.23
C ILE A 656 -28.86 -32.37 19.05
N LYS A 657 -29.49 -31.69 20.02
CA LYS A 657 -28.84 -30.99 21.16
C LYS A 657 -28.49 -32.00 22.26
N PHE A 658 -27.32 -31.89 22.90
CA PHE A 658 -27.12 -32.43 24.25
C PHE A 658 -26.58 -31.39 25.24
N ARG A 659 -27.20 -31.46 26.42
CA ARG A 659 -27.04 -30.66 27.63
C ARG A 659 -25.91 -31.22 28.52
N ASN A 660 -25.35 -30.31 29.31
CA ASN A 660 -24.64 -30.47 30.59
C ASN A 660 -24.74 -31.83 31.32
N SER A 661 -23.61 -32.32 31.82
CA SER A 661 -23.50 -32.83 33.20
C SER A 661 -22.04 -32.89 33.66
N ALA A 662 -21.79 -32.34 34.86
CA ALA A 662 -20.63 -32.67 35.69
C ALA A 662 -20.78 -34.10 36.25
N PRO A 663 -19.70 -34.70 36.78
CA PRO A 663 -19.68 -34.89 38.24
C PRO A 663 -18.30 -34.74 38.89
N ALA A 664 -18.36 -34.87 40.21
CA ALA A 664 -17.41 -34.50 41.25
C ALA A 664 -16.27 -35.51 41.51
N ARG A 665 -15.17 -34.95 42.04
CA ARG A 665 -14.32 -35.33 43.20
C ARG A 665 -13.99 -36.79 43.59
N ASP A 666 -12.71 -36.90 43.96
CA ASP A 666 -12.05 -37.66 45.06
C ASP A 666 -11.46 -39.06 44.80
N ASN A 667 -10.10 -39.10 44.78
CA ASN A 667 -9.19 -39.78 45.73
C ASN A 667 -7.75 -39.79 45.12
N ALA A 668 -6.74 -39.12 45.72
CA ALA A 668 -5.78 -39.64 46.71
C ALA A 668 -5.04 -40.92 46.21
N GLU A 669 -3.70 -41.10 46.22
CA GLU A 669 -2.64 -40.57 47.06
C GLU A 669 -1.26 -41.10 46.57
N SER A 670 -0.19 -40.29 46.68
CA SER A 670 1.25 -40.68 46.86
C SER A 670 1.96 -41.44 45.71
N ARG A 671 3.27 -41.39 45.45
CA ARG A 671 4.46 -40.86 46.16
C ARG A 671 5.65 -40.84 45.17
N ALA A 672 6.33 -39.70 45.12
CA ALA A 672 7.79 -39.49 45.18
C ALA A 672 8.82 -40.23 44.26
N SER A 673 9.73 -39.38 43.73
CA SER A 673 11.20 -39.57 43.55
C SER A 673 11.67 -40.62 42.53
N SER A 674 12.80 -40.53 41.84
CA SER A 674 13.80 -39.52 41.55
C SER A 674 14.82 -40.22 40.64
N THR A 675 15.47 -39.46 39.76
CA THR A 675 16.84 -39.67 39.25
C THR A 675 17.21 -40.89 38.38
N ARG A 676 17.81 -40.50 37.25
CA ARG A 676 19.09 -40.96 36.64
C ARG A 676 19.08 -42.08 35.58
N GLN A 677 19.65 -41.67 34.44
CA GLN A 677 20.65 -42.38 33.60
C GLN A 677 20.22 -43.73 33.02
N ASN A 678 19.87 -43.76 31.74
CA ASN A 678 20.78 -43.83 30.59
C ASN A 678 20.03 -43.47 29.31
#